data_AF-A0A8J7TPW8-F1
#
_entry.id   AF-A0A8J7TPW8-F1
#
_cell.length_a   1.000
_cell.length_b   1.000
_cell.length_c   1.000
_cell.angle_alpha   90.00
_cell.angle_beta   90.00
_cell.angle_gamma   90.00
#
_symmetry.space_group_name_H-M   'P 1'
#
loop_
_entity.id
_entity.type
_entity.pdbx_description
1 polymer ?
#
loop_
_entity_poly.entity_id
_entity_poly.type
_entity_poly.pdbx_seq_one_letter_code
_entity_poly.pdbx_strand_id
1 'polypeptide(L)'
;MKRVPAAGIVGEAALREAAATEFGQITDLLRAALQRNYGLSENDWVCVEAVYPDRVVVQRNGRLYQFTYTISDDNQVALGAAVEVVETLVPAGARVAEAAARSSGVFIEAIAAADASAPPRYLVRVIRSGTSLNGVDYPAAVLREAVPLFNGVRVFAKNDNAHVKGDPNAKDFRNLVGKLSEPRFVEANGGEIQAVLDVLESSDVAAQLREAVTRGMTDLFGLSIDAAGTEKRRGKLREAVALKRVDSVDLIIEPGAGGQIIRFTESVHQENDMLRQQMLDQIRQRDAKRADSLANATDNEVLTAYREAVGAGTHTDTSTTTSPTGAESAAPVTAADVEARIRMVEARANARVSIAGSRLPVPLQERLTARFAEAASFTDADVTAAIEGERTLLGRLVEGAQVRGLGAARIEAGEDYADKVQQRFNDFFDRDKPATSFREAYIDFTGDLRVTGLLDNCDQRRMREAVGEQNFREAINASTFSSALGDSITRAMVREYNGAEDWQDWDWLADVVPVNDFRQQQRVRLGGYGNLPAVAESGPYNPLTSPGDEKAVYAVTKRGGTETITLETIANDDVGVIRRIPQKLGVAAARTLYEFVFDFLAQNGTIYDGVSLVHATHGNLGTAALDNTSFAAARLAIKKQGELSSNKKLGLTLRHLAVPAELEETAFNMFVRGTNLDETFVQSRKPKVHVVDYWTDTNDWFATADKSALPLLELGFYGGRQEPELFVQDLPTQGSLFSNDQIKYKIRHIYSGAVIDYRGFYGAKVA
;
A
#
# COMPACT_ATOMS: atom_id res chain seq x y z
N MET A 1 -30.30 -16.40 -37.14
CA MET A 1 -29.34 -16.40 -36.01
C MET A 1 -28.77 -15.00 -35.81
N LYS A 2 -28.69 -14.51 -34.56
CA LYS A 2 -27.92 -13.29 -34.26
C LYS A 2 -26.45 -13.51 -34.58
N ARG A 3 -25.77 -12.51 -35.14
CA ARG A 3 -24.34 -12.59 -35.45
C ARG A 3 -23.53 -12.53 -34.16
N VAL A 4 -22.53 -13.39 -34.04
CA VAL A 4 -21.53 -13.33 -32.96
C VAL A 4 -20.93 -11.92 -32.94
N PRO A 5 -20.68 -11.31 -31.76
CA PRO A 5 -20.04 -10.00 -31.68
C PRO A 5 -18.67 -9.99 -32.38
N ALA A 6 -18.29 -8.86 -32.98
CA ALA A 6 -16.98 -8.74 -33.65
C ALA A 6 -15.79 -8.94 -32.69
N ALA A 7 -15.98 -8.67 -31.40
CA ALA A 7 -14.99 -8.91 -30.35
C ALA A 7 -14.85 -10.40 -29.96
N GLY A 8 -15.78 -11.25 -30.40
CA GLY A 8 -15.87 -12.66 -30.01
C GLY A 8 -16.47 -12.86 -28.61
N ILE A 9 -16.84 -14.11 -28.33
CA ILE A 9 -17.19 -14.61 -27.00
C ILE A 9 -15.98 -15.42 -26.55
N VAL A 10 -15.22 -14.89 -25.59
CA VAL A 10 -13.89 -15.40 -25.22
C VAL A 10 -13.86 -15.78 -23.75
N GLY A 11 -13.38 -16.97 -23.45
CA GLY A 11 -13.21 -17.49 -22.10
C GLY A 11 -14.42 -18.27 -21.58
N GLU A 12 -14.16 -19.18 -20.64
CA GLU A 12 -15.15 -20.15 -20.13
C GLU A 12 -16.39 -19.49 -19.50
N ALA A 13 -16.20 -18.40 -18.75
CA ALA A 13 -17.31 -17.69 -18.11
C ALA A 13 -18.26 -17.04 -19.13
N ALA A 14 -17.71 -16.38 -20.15
CA ALA A 14 -18.50 -15.73 -21.20
C ALA A 14 -19.21 -16.76 -22.09
N LEU A 15 -18.57 -17.91 -22.35
CA LEU A 15 -19.18 -19.02 -23.10
C LEU A 15 -20.30 -19.70 -22.31
N ARG A 16 -20.16 -19.81 -20.98
CA ARG A 16 -21.21 -20.37 -20.10
C ARG A 16 -22.42 -19.44 -20.01
N GLU A 17 -22.19 -18.12 -19.96
CA GLU A 17 -23.26 -17.12 -20.02
C GLU A 17 -23.94 -17.10 -21.40
N ALA A 18 -23.16 -17.18 -22.48
CA ALA A 18 -23.67 -17.25 -23.85
C ALA A 18 -24.51 -18.51 -24.11
N ALA A 19 -24.18 -19.65 -23.47
CA ALA A 19 -24.94 -20.90 -23.58
C ALA A 19 -26.39 -20.77 -23.08
N ALA A 20 -26.67 -19.86 -22.15
CA ALA A 20 -28.02 -19.56 -21.66
C ALA A 20 -28.81 -18.59 -22.56
N THR A 21 -28.25 -18.20 -23.72
CA THR A 21 -28.83 -17.22 -24.65
C THR A 21 -28.94 -17.78 -26.08
N GLU A 22 -29.41 -16.97 -27.03
CA GLU A 22 -29.49 -17.32 -28.46
C GLU A 22 -28.11 -17.66 -29.09
N PHE A 23 -26.99 -17.32 -28.45
CA PHE A 23 -25.63 -17.70 -28.87
C PHE A 23 -25.26 -19.15 -28.53
N GLY A 24 -26.00 -19.80 -27.62
CA GLY A 24 -25.83 -21.22 -27.28
C GLY A 24 -26.05 -22.12 -28.49
N GLN A 25 -27.07 -21.83 -29.31
CA GLN A 25 -27.38 -22.60 -30.52
C GLN A 25 -26.22 -22.60 -31.54
N ILE A 26 -25.52 -21.48 -31.69
CA ILE A 26 -24.34 -21.38 -32.57
C ILE A 26 -23.19 -22.21 -31.98
N THR A 27 -22.99 -22.12 -30.67
CA THR A 27 -21.94 -22.84 -29.95
C THR A 27 -22.16 -24.36 -30.04
N ASP A 28 -23.41 -24.82 -29.95
CA ASP A 28 -23.77 -26.23 -30.07
C ASP A 28 -23.60 -26.77 -31.49
N LEU A 29 -23.98 -25.99 -32.52
CA LEU A 29 -23.71 -26.35 -33.92
C LEU A 29 -22.21 -26.46 -34.22
N LEU A 30 -21.42 -25.52 -33.70
CA LEU A 30 -19.95 -25.55 -33.83
C LEU A 30 -19.35 -26.76 -33.09
N ARG A 31 -19.82 -27.07 -31.88
CA ARG A 31 -19.36 -28.24 -31.11
C ARG A 31 -19.66 -29.54 -31.85
N ALA A 32 -20.87 -29.70 -32.39
CA ALA A 32 -21.26 -30.88 -33.17
C ALA A 32 -20.44 -31.02 -34.47
N ALA A 33 -20.07 -29.92 -35.11
CA ALA A 33 -19.19 -29.94 -36.28
C ALA A 33 -17.74 -30.30 -35.92
N LEU A 34 -17.24 -29.77 -34.80
CA LEU A 34 -15.90 -30.06 -34.28
C LEU A 34 -15.78 -31.52 -33.82
N GLN A 35 -16.78 -32.07 -33.14
CA GLN A 35 -16.83 -33.48 -32.77
C GLN A 35 -16.73 -34.39 -34.00
N ARG A 36 -17.52 -34.10 -35.05
CA ARG A 36 -17.44 -34.83 -36.33
C ARG A 36 -16.07 -34.71 -37.00
N ASN A 37 -15.48 -33.51 -37.00
CA ASN A 37 -14.15 -33.29 -37.58
C ASN A 37 -13.04 -34.04 -36.84
N TYR A 38 -13.18 -34.19 -35.52
CA TYR A 38 -12.22 -34.93 -34.70
C TYR A 38 -12.51 -36.43 -34.59
N GLY A 39 -13.59 -36.93 -35.18
CA GLY A 39 -13.99 -38.34 -35.08
C GLY A 39 -14.39 -38.75 -33.66
N LEU A 40 -14.88 -37.81 -32.86
CA LEU A 40 -15.27 -38.00 -31.47
C LEU A 40 -16.72 -38.49 -31.37
N SER A 41 -17.03 -39.23 -30.29
CA SER A 41 -18.41 -39.66 -30.03
C SER A 41 -19.27 -38.48 -29.53
N GLU A 42 -20.60 -38.59 -29.62
CA GLU A 42 -21.51 -37.52 -29.14
C GLU A 42 -21.31 -37.18 -27.65
N ASN A 43 -20.77 -38.11 -26.87
CA ASN A 43 -20.51 -37.95 -25.44
C ASN A 43 -19.14 -37.30 -25.12
N ASP A 44 -18.28 -37.12 -26.11
CA ASP A 44 -16.95 -36.54 -25.91
C ASP A 44 -16.99 -35.02 -26.03
N TRP A 45 -16.45 -34.33 -25.01
CA TRP A 45 -16.51 -32.87 -24.95
C TRP A 45 -15.32 -32.22 -25.68
N VAL A 46 -15.61 -31.22 -26.52
CA VAL A 46 -14.60 -30.36 -27.12
C VAL A 46 -14.52 -29.06 -26.33
N CYS A 47 -13.35 -28.78 -25.75
CA CYS A 47 -13.07 -27.54 -25.04
C CYS A 47 -12.99 -26.37 -26.02
N VAL A 48 -14.08 -25.62 -26.15
CA VAL A 48 -14.13 -24.36 -26.91
C VAL A 48 -13.69 -23.23 -25.99
N GLU A 49 -12.68 -22.48 -26.41
CA GLU A 49 -12.10 -21.36 -25.63
C GLU A 49 -12.60 -20.00 -26.11
N ALA A 50 -12.90 -19.88 -27.41
CA ALA A 50 -13.45 -18.66 -27.98
C ALA A 50 -14.27 -18.91 -29.25
N VAL A 51 -15.34 -18.14 -29.43
CA VAL A 51 -16.14 -18.10 -30.67
C VAL A 51 -16.13 -16.69 -31.24
N TYR A 52 -15.65 -16.53 -32.47
CA TYR A 52 -15.67 -15.30 -33.26
C TYR A 52 -16.63 -15.45 -34.45
N PRO A 53 -17.00 -14.37 -35.17
CA PRO A 53 -17.95 -14.45 -36.29
C PRO A 53 -17.54 -15.36 -37.45
N ASP A 54 -16.24 -15.52 -37.67
CA ASP A 54 -15.63 -16.24 -38.80
C ASP A 54 -14.78 -17.45 -38.39
N ARG A 55 -14.56 -17.64 -37.08
CA ARG A 55 -13.64 -18.66 -36.55
C ARG A 55 -13.97 -19.10 -35.13
N VAL A 56 -13.61 -20.33 -34.79
CA VAL A 56 -13.73 -20.91 -33.45
C VAL A 56 -12.36 -21.40 -32.97
N VAL A 57 -12.06 -21.20 -31.70
CA VAL A 57 -10.80 -21.63 -31.07
C VAL A 57 -11.10 -22.71 -30.05
N VAL A 58 -10.37 -23.82 -30.14
CA VAL A 58 -10.51 -24.98 -29.26
C VAL A 58 -9.17 -25.36 -28.64
N GLN A 59 -9.20 -25.82 -27.40
CA GLN A 59 -8.03 -26.36 -26.73
C GLN A 59 -7.96 -27.88 -26.93
N ARG A 60 -6.78 -28.38 -27.33
CA ARG A 60 -6.50 -29.80 -27.46
C ARG A 60 -5.07 -30.09 -26.99
N ASN A 61 -4.90 -31.02 -26.06
CA ASN A 61 -3.59 -31.43 -25.52
C ASN A 61 -2.72 -30.25 -25.04
N GLY A 62 -3.35 -29.24 -24.42
CA GLY A 62 -2.67 -28.04 -23.93
C GLY A 62 -2.27 -27.02 -25.01
N ARG A 63 -2.71 -27.20 -26.26
CA ARG A 63 -2.48 -26.27 -27.38
C ARG A 63 -3.81 -25.75 -27.92
N LEU A 64 -3.82 -24.52 -28.44
CA LEU A 64 -5.02 -23.92 -29.02
C LEU A 64 -5.01 -24.06 -30.54
N TYR A 65 -6.14 -24.46 -31.11
CA TYR A 65 -6.34 -24.59 -32.54
C TYR A 65 -7.54 -23.76 -32.98
N GLN A 66 -7.36 -23.00 -34.05
CA GLN A 66 -8.38 -22.19 -34.70
C GLN A 66 -8.91 -22.92 -35.94
N PHE A 67 -10.23 -22.92 -36.10
CA PHE A 67 -10.95 -23.35 -37.30
C PHE A 67 -11.74 -22.17 -37.84
N THR A 68 -11.58 -21.85 -39.12
CA THR A 68 -12.56 -20.98 -39.79
C THR A 68 -13.86 -21.76 -39.97
N TYR A 69 -15.00 -21.07 -39.92
CA TYR A 69 -16.29 -21.72 -40.13
C TYR A 69 -17.25 -20.87 -40.96
N THR A 70 -18.13 -21.54 -41.69
CA THR A 70 -19.31 -20.92 -42.29
C THR A 70 -20.55 -21.72 -41.89
N ILE A 71 -21.66 -21.02 -41.66
CA ILE A 71 -22.96 -21.63 -41.35
C ILE A 71 -23.88 -21.33 -42.53
N SER A 72 -24.41 -22.37 -43.18
CA SER A 72 -25.38 -22.23 -44.27
C SER A 72 -26.77 -21.89 -43.73
N ASP A 73 -27.68 -21.49 -44.63
CA ASP A 73 -29.09 -21.20 -44.29
C ASP A 73 -29.84 -22.44 -43.73
N ASP A 74 -29.32 -23.65 -43.98
CA ASP A 74 -29.80 -24.93 -43.45
C ASP A 74 -29.12 -25.33 -42.11
N ASN A 75 -28.48 -24.38 -41.41
CA ASN A 75 -27.74 -24.60 -40.17
C ASN A 75 -26.60 -25.63 -40.27
N GLN A 76 -26.06 -25.88 -41.48
CA GLN A 76 -24.89 -26.74 -41.65
C GLN A 76 -23.61 -25.94 -41.47
N VAL A 77 -22.70 -26.45 -40.63
CA VAL A 77 -21.39 -25.84 -40.38
C VAL A 77 -20.34 -26.51 -41.26
N ALA A 78 -19.64 -25.72 -42.08
CA ALA A 78 -18.43 -26.15 -42.76
C ALA A 78 -17.21 -25.58 -42.03
N LEU A 79 -16.28 -26.46 -41.62
CA LEU A 79 -15.03 -26.09 -40.96
C LEU A 79 -13.87 -26.06 -41.96
N GLY A 80 -13.02 -25.03 -41.85
CA GLY A 80 -11.75 -24.96 -42.56
C GLY A 80 -10.65 -25.80 -41.91
N ALA A 81 -9.44 -25.70 -42.46
CA ALA A 81 -8.27 -26.38 -41.90
C ALA A 81 -7.89 -25.86 -40.51
N ALA A 82 -7.40 -26.74 -39.64
CA ALA A 82 -6.93 -26.39 -38.30
C ALA A 82 -5.61 -25.58 -38.37
N VAL A 83 -5.56 -24.46 -37.65
CA VAL A 83 -4.35 -23.64 -37.51
C VAL A 83 -4.02 -23.50 -36.03
N GLU A 84 -2.81 -23.84 -35.62
CA GLU A 84 -2.36 -23.68 -34.22
C GLU A 84 -2.24 -22.18 -33.89
N VAL A 85 -2.81 -21.76 -32.77
CA VAL A 85 -2.84 -20.37 -32.31
C VAL A 85 -2.39 -20.28 -30.85
N VAL A 86 -1.96 -19.10 -30.40
CA VAL A 86 -1.53 -18.86 -29.02
C VAL A 86 -2.33 -17.69 -28.47
N GLU A 87 -2.86 -17.84 -27.26
CA GLU A 87 -3.61 -16.79 -26.58
C GLU A 87 -2.68 -15.61 -26.26
N THR A 88 -3.07 -14.41 -26.69
CA THR A 88 -2.33 -13.18 -26.43
C THR A 88 -3.24 -12.24 -25.66
N LEU A 89 -2.95 -12.03 -24.37
CA LEU A 89 -3.73 -11.12 -23.53
C LEU A 89 -3.45 -9.67 -23.95
N VAL A 90 -4.45 -9.00 -24.52
CA VAL A 90 -4.41 -7.57 -24.84
C VAL A 90 -5.22 -6.83 -23.77
N PRO A 91 -4.59 -6.02 -22.90
CA PRO A 91 -5.32 -5.16 -21.98
C PRO A 91 -6.28 -4.27 -22.76
N ALA A 92 -7.55 -4.21 -22.36
CA ALA A 92 -8.52 -3.28 -22.93
C ALA A 92 -8.22 -1.85 -22.44
N GLY A 93 -7.19 -1.25 -23.02
CA GLY A 93 -6.75 0.12 -22.78
C GLY A 93 -5.56 0.44 -23.68
N ALA A 94 -5.81 1.26 -24.71
CA ALA A 94 -4.87 1.75 -25.72
C ALA A 94 -4.47 0.76 -26.84
N ARG A 95 -5.02 1.00 -28.03
CA ARG A 95 -4.49 0.53 -29.31
C ARG A 95 -3.15 1.24 -29.57
N VAL A 96 -2.03 0.50 -29.61
CA VAL A 96 -0.76 0.97 -30.17
C VAL A 96 -0.26 -0.08 -31.17
N ALA A 97 0.12 0.43 -32.34
CA ALA A 97 0.69 -0.30 -33.45
C ALA A 97 2.00 -1.03 -33.09
N GLU A 98 2.24 -2.13 -33.81
CA GLU A 98 3.55 -2.72 -34.14
C GLU A 98 4.43 -3.16 -32.96
N ALA A 99 4.42 -4.42 -32.51
CA ALA A 99 4.95 -5.58 -33.25
C ALA A 99 6.38 -5.42 -33.81
N ALA A 100 7.38 -5.08 -32.97
CA ALA A 100 8.79 -5.36 -33.27
C ALA A 100 9.71 -5.33 -32.03
N ALA A 101 9.60 -6.30 -31.11
CA ALA A 101 10.74 -6.71 -30.27
C ALA A 101 10.39 -8.00 -29.50
N ARG A 102 10.46 -9.14 -30.19
CA ARG A 102 10.45 -10.45 -29.53
C ARG A 102 11.86 -10.79 -29.00
N SER A 103 11.84 -11.56 -27.91
CA SER A 103 12.85 -12.52 -27.44
C SER A 103 14.00 -12.02 -26.55
N SER A 104 13.83 -12.17 -25.25
CA SER A 104 14.65 -13.07 -24.41
C SER A 104 14.12 -13.00 -22.98
N GLY A 105 13.79 -14.16 -22.40
CA GLY A 105 13.22 -14.25 -21.06
C GLY A 105 14.28 -14.26 -19.98
N VAL A 106 13.94 -13.75 -18.80
CA VAL A 106 14.53 -14.14 -17.52
C VAL A 106 13.46 -14.04 -16.43
N PHE A 107 13.46 -15.01 -15.54
CA PHE A 107 12.69 -15.11 -14.30
C PHE A 107 12.85 -13.86 -13.42
N ILE A 108 11.77 -13.43 -12.75
CA ILE A 108 11.84 -12.51 -11.61
C ILE A 108 11.73 -13.35 -10.34
N GLU A 109 12.85 -13.53 -9.67
CA GLU A 109 12.91 -13.84 -8.25
C GLU A 109 12.97 -12.49 -7.50
N ALA A 110 12.18 -12.34 -6.45
CA ALA A 110 12.24 -11.19 -5.57
C ALA A 110 13.56 -11.24 -4.77
N ILE A 111 14.18 -10.08 -4.48
CA ILE A 111 14.76 -9.73 -3.16
C ILE A 111 15.28 -8.27 -3.16
N ALA A 112 14.96 -7.62 -2.04
CA ALA A 112 15.61 -6.51 -1.31
C ALA A 112 16.40 -5.40 -2.02
N ALA A 113 16.01 -4.18 -1.61
CA ALA A 113 16.80 -2.95 -1.48
C ALA A 113 18.32 -3.09 -1.71
N ALA A 114 18.79 -2.54 -2.83
CA ALA A 114 20.21 -2.33 -3.11
C ALA A 114 20.59 -0.85 -2.89
N ASP A 115 21.83 -0.69 -2.44
CA ASP A 115 22.50 0.51 -1.94
C ASP A 115 22.38 1.78 -2.82
N ALA A 116 22.14 2.91 -2.17
CA ALA A 116 22.26 4.24 -2.73
C ALA A 116 23.73 4.73 -2.64
N SER A 117 24.48 4.66 -3.74
CA SER A 117 25.65 5.56 -3.91
C SER A 117 26.10 5.85 -5.36
N ALA A 118 25.34 5.46 -6.38
CA ALA A 118 25.61 5.84 -7.77
C ALA A 118 24.44 6.62 -8.38
N PRO A 119 24.70 7.71 -9.13
CA PRO A 119 23.64 8.47 -9.79
C PRO A 119 22.94 7.59 -10.85
N PRO A 120 21.60 7.63 -10.95
CA PRO A 120 20.85 6.71 -11.81
C PRO A 120 21.18 6.94 -13.29
N ARG A 121 21.62 5.86 -13.96
CA ARG A 121 22.01 5.87 -15.39
C ARG A 121 20.89 5.26 -16.26
N TYR A 122 20.51 5.97 -17.31
CA TYR A 122 19.40 5.55 -18.19
C TYR A 122 19.89 5.38 -19.63
N LEU A 123 19.53 4.27 -20.27
CA LEU A 123 19.72 4.13 -21.71
C LEU A 123 18.62 4.90 -22.43
N VAL A 124 19.02 5.86 -23.26
CA VAL A 124 18.10 6.73 -23.99
C VAL A 124 18.33 6.67 -25.48
N ARG A 125 17.25 6.88 -26.23
CA ARG A 125 17.28 7.16 -27.66
C ARG A 125 17.31 8.67 -27.84
N VAL A 126 18.37 9.20 -28.44
CA VAL A 126 18.51 10.64 -28.63
C VAL A 126 17.76 11.10 -29.87
N ILE A 127 17.89 10.35 -30.97
CA ILE A 127 17.23 10.65 -32.24
C ILE A 127 17.13 9.38 -33.09
N ARG A 128 16.04 9.25 -33.86
CA ARG A 128 15.83 8.21 -34.88
C ARG A 128 15.98 8.82 -36.28
N SER A 129 16.51 8.03 -37.22
CA SER A 129 16.56 8.41 -38.64
C SER A 129 15.16 8.61 -39.21
N GLY A 130 15.02 9.60 -40.08
CA GLY A 130 13.77 9.91 -40.77
C GLY A 130 13.34 11.36 -40.58
N THR A 131 12.09 11.64 -40.96
CA THR A 131 11.55 12.99 -40.99
C THR A 131 11.02 13.41 -39.62
N SER A 132 11.59 14.48 -39.08
CA SER A 132 11.12 15.12 -37.84
C SER A 132 9.84 15.93 -38.04
N LEU A 133 9.13 16.20 -36.94
CA LEU A 133 7.93 17.05 -36.90
C LEU A 133 8.16 18.45 -37.48
N ASN A 134 9.40 18.96 -37.41
CA ASN A 134 9.80 20.27 -37.95
C ASN A 134 10.16 20.24 -39.46
N GLY A 135 9.86 19.14 -40.14
CA GLY A 135 10.06 18.95 -41.58
C GLY A 135 11.53 18.79 -42.00
N VAL A 136 12.40 18.40 -41.06
CA VAL A 136 13.81 18.06 -41.32
C VAL A 136 13.97 16.54 -41.38
N ASP A 137 14.49 16.02 -42.48
CA ASP A 137 14.80 14.62 -42.68
C ASP A 137 16.25 14.33 -42.26
N TYR A 138 16.44 13.34 -41.40
CA TYR A 138 17.74 12.91 -40.86
C TYR A 138 18.14 11.54 -41.42
N PRO A 139 19.00 11.48 -42.46
CA PRO A 139 19.46 10.23 -43.03
C PRO A 139 20.34 9.44 -42.03
N ALA A 140 20.22 8.12 -42.05
CA ALA A 140 21.01 7.21 -41.21
C ALA A 140 22.54 7.43 -41.36
N ALA A 141 23.02 7.71 -42.56
CA ALA A 141 24.43 7.99 -42.82
C ALA A 141 24.94 9.23 -42.03
N VAL A 142 24.14 10.29 -41.96
CA VAL A 142 24.48 11.52 -41.26
C VAL A 142 24.47 11.31 -39.75
N LEU A 143 23.50 10.56 -39.23
CA LEU A 143 23.44 10.20 -37.81
C LEU A 143 24.62 9.31 -37.40
N ARG A 144 25.04 8.38 -38.26
CA ARG A 144 26.21 7.52 -38.02
C ARG A 144 27.51 8.32 -37.89
N GLU A 145 27.69 9.35 -38.71
CA GLU A 145 28.86 10.26 -38.63
C GLU A 145 28.78 11.19 -37.42
N ALA A 146 27.58 11.56 -36.96
CA ALA A 146 27.37 12.50 -35.87
C ALA A 146 27.51 11.90 -34.47
N VAL A 147 27.62 10.57 -34.32
CA VAL A 147 27.70 9.87 -33.01
C VAL A 147 28.70 10.51 -32.03
N PRO A 148 29.95 10.84 -32.43
CA PRO A 148 30.93 11.40 -31.49
C PRO A 148 30.51 12.75 -30.92
N LEU A 149 29.64 13.51 -31.61
CA LEU A 149 29.19 14.83 -31.19
C LEU A 149 28.24 14.78 -29.99
N PHE A 150 27.67 13.62 -29.68
CA PHE A 150 26.73 13.44 -28.57
C PHE A 150 27.41 13.10 -27.24
N ASN A 151 28.71 12.83 -27.24
CA ASN A 151 29.42 12.46 -26.03
C ASN A 151 29.68 13.71 -25.16
N GLY A 152 29.20 13.71 -23.92
CA GLY A 152 29.36 14.82 -22.98
C GLY A 152 28.38 15.99 -23.19
N VAL A 153 27.37 15.84 -24.06
CA VAL A 153 26.35 16.88 -24.29
C VAL A 153 25.46 17.01 -23.05
N ARG A 154 25.15 18.26 -22.67
CA ARG A 154 24.31 18.58 -21.50
C ARG A 154 22.84 18.38 -21.81
N VAL A 155 22.10 17.92 -20.81
CA VAL A 155 20.66 17.69 -20.89
C VAL A 155 19.91 18.64 -19.97
N PHE A 156 18.96 19.39 -20.52
CA PHE A 156 18.13 20.35 -19.80
C PHE A 156 16.66 19.97 -19.82
N ALA A 157 15.91 20.25 -18.76
CA ALA A 157 14.45 20.17 -18.75
C ALA A 157 13.88 21.48 -19.31
N LYS A 158 13.12 21.41 -20.40
CA LYS A 158 12.47 22.59 -21.01
C LYS A 158 11.01 22.29 -21.31
N ASN A 159 10.16 23.32 -21.27
CA ASN A 159 8.82 23.20 -21.83
C ASN A 159 8.88 23.31 -23.38
N ASP A 160 7.90 22.71 -24.05
CA ASP A 160 7.90 22.59 -25.52
C ASP A 160 7.97 23.97 -26.22
N ASN A 161 7.34 24.99 -25.64
CA ASN A 161 7.31 26.36 -26.21
C ASN A 161 8.67 27.07 -26.11
N ALA A 162 9.44 26.85 -25.04
CA ALA A 162 10.79 27.39 -24.87
C ALA A 162 11.80 26.68 -25.77
N HIS A 163 11.59 25.38 -26.04
CA HIS A 163 12.42 24.61 -26.98
C HIS A 163 12.24 25.09 -28.43
N VAL A 164 10.99 25.28 -28.87
CA VAL A 164 10.67 25.66 -30.25
C VAL A 164 11.10 27.11 -30.59
N LYS A 165 11.04 28.03 -29.62
CA LYS A 165 11.38 29.45 -29.85
C LYS A 165 12.88 29.78 -29.70
N GLY A 166 13.70 28.83 -29.23
CA GLY A 166 15.13 29.06 -29.03
C GLY A 166 15.42 30.17 -28.01
N ASP A 167 14.74 30.15 -26.86
CA ASP A 167 14.92 31.18 -25.82
C ASP A 167 16.35 31.12 -25.24
N PRO A 168 17.16 32.19 -25.37
CA PRO A 168 18.52 32.25 -24.83
C PRO A 168 18.59 32.09 -23.31
N ASN A 169 17.50 32.43 -22.59
CA ASN A 169 17.41 32.35 -21.14
C ASN A 169 17.00 30.97 -20.61
N ALA A 170 16.71 30.00 -21.52
CA ALA A 170 16.31 28.64 -21.13
C ALA A 170 17.49 27.73 -20.73
N LYS A 171 18.74 28.21 -20.84
CA LYS A 171 19.95 27.50 -20.40
C LYS A 171 20.30 27.86 -18.94
N ASP A 172 19.39 27.56 -18.02
CA ASP A 172 19.57 27.75 -16.57
C ASP A 172 20.20 26.50 -15.93
N PHE A 173 21.11 26.69 -14.97
CA PHE A 173 21.69 25.60 -14.17
C PHE A 173 20.62 24.84 -13.37
N ARG A 174 19.53 25.50 -12.99
CA ARG A 174 18.39 24.89 -12.27
C ARG A 174 17.68 23.83 -13.08
N ASN A 175 17.70 23.97 -14.41
CA ASN A 175 17.05 23.06 -15.33
C ASN A 175 18.01 21.96 -15.83
N LEU A 176 19.24 21.89 -15.32
CA LEU A 176 20.22 20.90 -15.72
C LEU A 176 19.84 19.53 -15.14
N VAL A 177 19.49 18.60 -16.03
CA VAL A 177 19.15 17.21 -15.68
C VAL A 177 20.40 16.36 -15.58
N GLY A 178 21.35 16.53 -16.50
CA GLY A 178 22.52 15.67 -16.57
C GLY A 178 23.36 15.83 -17.83
N LYS A 179 24.08 14.76 -18.19
CA LYS A 179 24.89 14.68 -19.40
C LYS A 179 24.75 13.33 -20.11
N LEU A 180 25.02 13.33 -21.40
CA LEU A 180 25.11 12.10 -22.19
C LEU A 180 26.52 11.51 -22.16
N SER A 181 26.61 10.19 -22.10
CA SER A 181 27.83 9.40 -22.19
C SER A 181 27.61 8.18 -23.11
N GLU A 182 28.71 7.59 -23.61
CA GLU A 182 28.68 6.35 -24.40
C GLU A 182 27.73 6.37 -25.62
N PRO A 183 27.72 7.43 -26.47
CA PRO A 183 26.84 7.44 -27.64
C PRO A 183 27.27 6.38 -28.65
N ARG A 184 26.28 5.66 -29.20
CA ARG A 184 26.47 4.65 -30.23
C ARG A 184 25.37 4.71 -31.27
N PHE A 185 25.71 4.38 -32.51
CA PHE A 185 24.72 4.17 -33.56
C PHE A 185 24.21 2.73 -33.52
N VAL A 186 22.90 2.55 -33.57
CA VAL A 186 22.24 1.25 -33.64
C VAL A 186 21.50 1.15 -34.97
N GLU A 187 21.81 0.15 -35.78
CA GLU A 187 21.24 -0.06 -37.13
C GLU A 187 19.79 -0.57 -37.10
N ALA A 188 19.23 -0.86 -35.93
CA ALA A 188 17.85 -1.34 -35.79
C ALA A 188 16.83 -0.26 -36.21
N ASN A 189 15.71 -0.68 -36.83
CA ASN A 189 14.55 0.17 -37.15
C ASN A 189 14.83 1.42 -38.01
N GLY A 190 15.82 1.35 -38.90
CA GLY A 190 16.18 2.41 -39.86
C GLY A 190 17.42 3.22 -39.49
N GLY A 191 17.92 3.07 -38.25
CA GLY A 191 19.09 3.77 -37.72
C GLY A 191 18.74 4.76 -36.61
N GLU A 192 19.35 4.62 -35.44
CA GLU A 192 19.13 5.53 -34.31
C GLU A 192 20.41 5.75 -33.48
N ILE A 193 20.49 6.90 -32.81
CA ILE A 193 21.56 7.19 -31.85
C ILE A 193 21.04 6.89 -30.45
N GLN A 194 21.71 5.96 -29.77
CA GLN A 194 21.48 5.66 -28.36
C GLN A 194 22.65 6.20 -27.53
N ALA A 195 22.38 6.70 -26.34
CA ALA A 195 23.38 7.16 -25.39
C ALA A 195 22.94 6.82 -23.97
N VAL A 196 23.87 6.87 -23.01
CA VAL A 196 23.57 6.78 -21.59
C VAL A 196 23.37 8.19 -21.04
N LEU A 197 22.23 8.44 -20.40
CA LEU A 197 21.95 9.66 -19.66
C LEU A 197 22.37 9.47 -18.21
N ASP A 198 23.41 10.19 -17.80
CA ASP A 198 23.84 10.28 -16.41
C ASP A 198 23.06 11.44 -15.75
N VAL A 199 22.09 11.11 -14.91
CA VAL A 199 21.19 12.08 -14.26
C VAL A 199 21.82 12.56 -12.94
N LEU A 200 21.81 13.86 -12.71
CA LEU A 200 22.24 14.44 -11.44
C LEU A 200 21.22 14.12 -10.35
N GLU A 201 21.68 13.64 -9.20
CA GLU A 201 20.82 13.36 -8.03
C GLU A 201 20.07 14.59 -7.54
N SER A 202 20.64 15.79 -7.74
CA SER A 202 20.02 17.06 -7.40
C SER A 202 18.96 17.54 -8.39
N SER A 203 18.63 16.75 -9.43
CA SER A 203 17.61 17.14 -10.41
C SER A 203 16.22 16.70 -9.95
N ASP A 204 15.25 17.63 -9.99
CA ASP A 204 13.86 17.39 -9.58
C ASP A 204 13.16 16.29 -10.41
N VAL A 205 13.72 15.94 -11.58
CA VAL A 205 13.16 14.97 -12.53
C VAL A 205 13.66 13.54 -12.25
N ALA A 206 14.72 13.34 -11.46
CA ALA A 206 15.32 12.02 -11.25
C ALA A 206 14.33 10.97 -10.70
N ALA A 207 13.47 11.37 -9.76
CA ALA A 207 12.44 10.50 -9.20
C ALA A 207 11.36 10.12 -10.24
N GLN A 208 10.94 11.08 -11.06
CA GLN A 208 9.92 10.87 -12.09
C GLN A 208 10.43 9.95 -13.21
N LEU A 209 11.69 10.10 -13.62
CA LEU A 209 12.33 9.22 -14.61
C LEU A 209 12.44 7.78 -14.09
N ARG A 210 12.77 7.61 -12.80
CA ARG A 210 12.81 6.29 -12.16
C ARG A 210 11.43 5.64 -12.12
N GLU A 211 10.40 6.38 -11.73
CA GLU A 211 9.02 5.87 -11.66
C GLU A 211 8.49 5.48 -13.05
N ALA A 212 8.71 6.33 -14.05
CA ALA A 212 8.25 6.08 -15.42
C ALA A 212 8.91 4.83 -16.02
N VAL A 213 10.21 4.63 -15.81
CA VAL A 213 10.89 3.40 -16.26
C VAL A 213 10.38 2.18 -15.50
N THR A 214 10.20 2.28 -14.19
CA THR A 214 9.72 1.17 -13.35
C THR A 214 8.31 0.71 -13.76
N ARG A 215 7.45 1.65 -14.18
CA ARG A 215 6.08 1.37 -14.61
C ARG A 215 5.92 1.14 -16.11
N GLY A 216 7.01 1.15 -16.89
CA GLY A 216 6.98 1.00 -18.34
C GLY A 216 6.34 2.18 -19.10
N MET A 217 6.25 3.35 -18.47
CA MET A 217 5.69 4.60 -19.01
C MET A 217 6.79 5.50 -19.61
N THR A 218 7.73 4.90 -20.36
CA THR A 218 8.92 5.59 -20.88
C THR A 218 8.62 6.58 -22.01
N ASP A 219 7.41 6.52 -22.55
CA ASP A 219 6.86 7.39 -23.60
C ASP A 219 6.44 8.78 -23.09
N LEU A 220 6.29 8.96 -21.76
CA LEU A 220 5.96 10.25 -21.14
C LEU A 220 7.09 11.29 -21.24
N PHE A 221 8.32 10.84 -21.54
CA PHE A 221 9.51 11.67 -21.59
C PHE A 221 10.18 11.59 -22.96
N GLY A 222 10.13 12.70 -23.69
CA GLY A 222 10.77 12.89 -24.98
C GLY A 222 12.15 13.54 -24.87
N LEU A 223 13.05 13.18 -25.80
CA LEU A 223 14.33 13.87 -25.98
C LEU A 223 14.36 14.56 -27.33
N SER A 224 14.82 15.80 -27.35
CA SER A 224 14.89 16.62 -28.55
C SER A 224 16.24 17.31 -28.66
N ILE A 225 16.83 17.27 -29.85
CA ILE A 225 18.18 17.82 -30.08
C ILE A 225 18.09 19.30 -30.48
N ASP A 226 19.00 20.10 -29.94
CA ASP A 226 19.35 21.42 -30.47
C ASP A 226 20.73 21.32 -31.11
N ALA A 227 20.79 21.38 -32.44
CA ALA A 227 22.01 21.11 -33.20
C ALA A 227 22.13 22.01 -34.43
N ALA A 228 23.37 22.39 -34.75
CA ALA A 228 23.72 23.17 -35.94
C ALA A 228 24.33 22.26 -37.01
N GLY A 229 23.85 22.39 -38.24
CA GLY A 229 24.29 21.57 -39.37
C GLY A 229 24.10 22.25 -40.72
N THR A 230 24.48 21.55 -41.78
CA THR A 230 24.17 21.94 -43.17
C THR A 230 22.99 21.14 -43.67
N GLU A 231 22.00 21.81 -44.23
CA GLU A 231 20.79 21.20 -44.79
C GLU A 231 20.67 21.50 -46.29
N LYS A 232 20.07 20.57 -47.05
CA LYS A 232 19.73 20.74 -48.45
C LYS A 232 18.21 20.76 -48.59
N ARG A 233 17.68 21.74 -49.31
CA ARG A 233 16.24 21.88 -49.50
C ARG A 233 15.74 20.95 -50.61
N ARG A 234 14.75 20.10 -50.31
CA ARG A 234 14.09 19.20 -51.26
C ARG A 234 12.58 19.45 -51.22
N GLY A 235 12.13 20.48 -51.94
CA GLY A 235 10.74 20.92 -51.94
C GLY A 235 10.31 21.54 -50.59
N LYS A 236 9.25 21.00 -49.97
CA LYS A 236 8.78 21.42 -48.63
C LYS A 236 9.59 20.81 -47.46
N LEU A 237 10.43 19.80 -47.74
CA LEU A 237 11.29 19.13 -46.76
C LEU A 237 12.73 19.65 -46.81
N ARG A 238 13.40 19.65 -45.66
CA ARG A 238 14.82 19.99 -45.53
C ARG A 238 15.56 18.72 -45.15
N GLU A 239 16.58 18.34 -45.90
CA GLU A 239 17.34 17.11 -45.65
C GLU A 239 18.67 17.49 -44.99
N ALA A 240 18.97 16.92 -43.83
CA ALA A 240 20.24 17.13 -43.15
C ALA A 240 21.38 16.48 -43.94
N VAL A 241 22.40 17.27 -44.30
CA VAL A 241 23.59 16.79 -45.05
C VAL A 241 24.73 16.48 -44.09
N ALA A 242 24.90 17.26 -43.02
CA ALA A 242 25.89 17.03 -41.97
C ALA A 242 25.52 17.79 -40.70
N LEU A 243 25.73 17.17 -39.53
CA LEU A 243 25.66 17.84 -38.23
C LEU A 243 27.07 18.34 -37.86
N LYS A 244 27.22 19.63 -37.60
CA LYS A 244 28.50 20.25 -37.23
C LYS A 244 28.70 20.31 -35.72
N ARG A 245 27.62 20.53 -34.97
CA ARG A 245 27.65 20.67 -33.50
C ARG A 245 26.29 20.34 -32.90
N VAL A 246 26.29 19.72 -31.72
CA VAL A 246 25.10 19.55 -30.87
C VAL A 246 25.27 20.46 -29.66
N ASP A 247 24.34 21.38 -29.47
CA ASP A 247 24.39 22.42 -28.43
C ASP A 247 23.77 21.92 -27.11
N SER A 248 22.64 21.22 -27.18
CA SER A 248 22.04 20.49 -26.04
C SER A 248 21.10 19.38 -26.52
N VAL A 249 20.73 18.50 -25.60
CA VAL A 249 19.60 17.59 -25.76
C VAL A 249 18.60 17.90 -24.67
N ASP A 250 17.41 18.33 -25.03
CA ASP A 250 16.42 18.80 -24.06
C ASP A 250 15.38 17.71 -23.78
N LEU A 251 15.05 17.53 -22.50
CA LEU A 251 13.99 16.67 -22.02
C LEU A 251 12.66 17.45 -22.12
N ILE A 252 11.77 16.97 -22.99
CA ILE A 252 10.51 17.60 -23.36
C ILE A 252 9.37 16.56 -23.40
N ILE A 253 8.12 16.98 -23.63
CA ILE A 253 6.99 16.05 -23.67
C ILE A 253 6.82 15.45 -25.08
N GLU A 254 6.89 16.29 -26.12
CA GLU A 254 6.67 15.87 -27.51
C GLU A 254 7.96 15.95 -28.36
N PRO A 255 8.73 14.86 -28.49
CA PRO A 255 10.03 14.87 -29.18
C PRO A 255 9.87 15.00 -30.71
N GLY A 256 10.59 15.94 -31.30
CA GLY A 256 10.53 16.23 -32.74
C GLY A 256 11.00 15.09 -33.65
N ALA A 257 11.91 14.24 -33.18
CA ALA A 257 12.59 13.22 -33.99
C ALA A 257 12.70 11.85 -33.28
N GLY A 258 11.69 11.53 -32.46
CA GLY A 258 11.53 10.20 -31.85
C GLY A 258 12.52 9.86 -30.72
N GLY A 259 13.09 10.87 -30.05
CA GLY A 259 13.93 10.64 -28.86
C GLY A 259 13.08 10.28 -27.64
N GLN A 260 13.49 9.26 -26.89
CA GLN A 260 12.73 8.72 -25.75
C GLN A 260 13.66 7.97 -24.79
N ILE A 261 13.16 7.67 -23.60
CA ILE A 261 13.84 6.77 -22.67
C ILE A 261 13.62 5.32 -23.10
N ILE A 262 14.65 4.47 -22.99
CA ILE A 262 14.55 3.05 -23.37
C ILE A 262 14.42 2.19 -22.12
N ARG A 263 15.40 2.25 -21.20
CA ARG A 263 15.43 1.39 -19.99
C ARG A 263 16.48 1.84 -18.98
N PHE A 264 16.39 1.29 -17.77
CA PHE A 264 17.40 1.42 -16.72
C PHE A 264 18.68 0.64 -17.07
N THR A 265 19.86 1.24 -16.86
CA THR A 265 21.15 0.60 -17.21
C THR A 265 21.75 -0.20 -16.06
N GLU A 266 21.33 0.04 -14.81
CA GLU A 266 21.95 -0.59 -13.62
C GLU A 266 21.62 -2.08 -13.43
N SER A 267 20.71 -2.67 -14.22
CA SER A 267 20.37 -4.10 -14.14
C SER A 267 21.18 -5.02 -15.07
N VAL A 268 22.23 -4.54 -15.74
CA VAL A 268 22.92 -5.35 -16.78
C VAL A 268 24.43 -5.52 -16.56
N HIS A 269 25.10 -4.77 -15.69
CA HIS A 269 26.58 -4.81 -15.64
C HIS A 269 27.23 -5.23 -14.30
N GLN A 270 26.56 -5.19 -13.16
CA GLN A 270 27.21 -5.62 -11.90
C GLN A 270 27.05 -7.13 -11.60
N GLU A 271 25.87 -7.71 -11.82
CA GLU A 271 25.64 -9.13 -11.50
C GLU A 271 26.33 -10.10 -12.47
N ASN A 272 26.31 -9.81 -13.78
CA ASN A 272 26.93 -10.69 -14.78
C ASN A 272 28.46 -10.69 -14.69
N ASP A 273 29.09 -9.55 -14.41
CA ASP A 273 30.56 -9.47 -14.29
C ASP A 273 31.04 -10.14 -12.99
N MET A 274 30.34 -9.97 -11.86
CA MET A 274 30.68 -10.65 -10.61
C MET A 274 30.55 -12.17 -10.72
N LEU A 275 29.45 -12.67 -11.30
CA LEU A 275 29.24 -14.10 -11.47
C LEU A 275 30.25 -14.70 -12.45
N ARG A 276 30.52 -14.03 -13.57
CA ARG A 276 31.54 -14.43 -14.55
C ARG A 276 32.93 -14.49 -13.93
N GLN A 277 33.28 -13.51 -13.10
CA GLN A 277 34.59 -13.43 -12.45
C GLN A 277 34.75 -14.50 -11.37
N GLN A 278 33.70 -14.78 -10.59
CA GLN A 278 33.66 -15.90 -9.65
C GLN A 278 33.80 -17.27 -10.36
N MET A 279 33.15 -17.45 -11.51
CA MET A 279 33.26 -18.69 -12.29
C MET A 279 34.67 -18.87 -12.87
N LEU A 280 35.28 -17.80 -13.38
CA LEU A 280 36.68 -17.82 -13.85
C LEU A 280 37.65 -18.11 -12.70
N ASP A 281 37.43 -17.58 -11.51
CA ASP A 281 38.26 -17.85 -10.34
C ASP A 281 38.13 -19.31 -9.86
N GLN A 282 36.93 -19.88 -9.90
CA GLN A 282 36.74 -21.31 -9.60
C GLN A 282 37.33 -22.24 -10.67
N ILE A 283 37.27 -21.86 -11.94
CA ILE A 283 37.99 -22.59 -13.01
C ILE A 283 39.51 -22.46 -12.78
N ARG A 284 40.00 -21.26 -12.43
CA ARG A 284 41.43 -20.98 -12.20
C ARG A 284 42.01 -21.78 -11.03
N GLN A 285 41.20 -22.07 -10.00
CA GLN A 285 41.59 -22.94 -8.88
C GLN A 285 41.83 -24.40 -9.31
N ARG A 286 41.24 -24.86 -10.43
CA ARG A 286 41.38 -26.23 -10.94
C ARG A 286 42.28 -26.33 -12.17
N ASP A 287 42.22 -25.36 -13.08
CA ASP A 287 43.03 -25.26 -14.29
C ASP A 287 43.26 -23.78 -14.66
N ALA A 288 44.40 -23.25 -14.20
CA ALA A 288 44.79 -21.87 -14.45
C ALA A 288 44.98 -21.54 -15.95
N LYS A 289 45.46 -22.50 -16.75
CA LYS A 289 45.69 -22.28 -18.19
C LYS A 289 44.37 -22.18 -18.95
N ARG A 290 43.37 -22.99 -18.56
CA ARG A 290 42.02 -22.93 -19.14
C ARG A 290 41.31 -21.63 -18.77
N ALA A 291 41.42 -21.18 -17.52
CA ALA A 291 40.88 -19.89 -17.09
C ALA A 291 41.48 -18.70 -17.88
N ASP A 292 42.80 -18.71 -18.11
CA ASP A 292 43.46 -17.63 -18.85
C ASP A 292 43.12 -17.66 -20.35
N SER A 293 42.84 -18.83 -20.93
CA SER A 293 42.34 -18.95 -22.30
C SER A 293 40.90 -18.45 -22.49
N LEU A 294 40.14 -18.31 -21.41
CA LEU A 294 38.74 -17.87 -21.39
C LEU A 294 38.58 -16.36 -21.13
N ALA A 295 39.68 -15.61 -21.04
CA ALA A 295 39.68 -14.17 -20.76
C ALA A 295 38.79 -13.36 -21.73
N ASN A 296 38.69 -13.80 -23.00
CA ASN A 296 37.88 -13.17 -24.04
C ASN A 296 36.70 -14.04 -24.54
N ALA A 297 36.36 -15.12 -23.82
CA ALA A 297 35.31 -16.05 -24.22
C ALA A 297 33.90 -15.54 -23.86
N THR A 298 32.86 -16.00 -24.56
CA THR A 298 31.46 -15.64 -24.28
C THR A 298 30.97 -16.25 -22.95
N ASP A 299 29.93 -15.67 -22.33
CA ASP A 299 29.44 -16.12 -21.01
C ASP A 299 28.99 -17.59 -21.00
N ASN A 300 28.45 -18.07 -22.12
CA ASN A 300 28.03 -19.46 -22.28
C ASN A 300 29.24 -20.42 -22.36
N GLU A 301 30.37 -19.97 -22.89
CA GLU A 301 31.62 -20.75 -22.94
C GLU A 301 32.26 -20.85 -21.56
N VAL A 302 32.23 -19.77 -20.76
CA VAL A 302 32.69 -19.76 -19.37
C VAL A 302 31.80 -20.66 -18.48
N LEU A 303 30.48 -20.61 -18.66
CA LEU A 303 29.52 -21.48 -17.98
C LEU A 303 29.74 -22.97 -18.29
N THR A 304 30.04 -23.29 -19.55
CA THR A 304 30.31 -24.66 -19.98
C THR A 304 31.61 -25.18 -19.37
N ALA A 305 32.69 -24.38 -19.44
CA ALA A 305 33.98 -24.72 -18.84
C ALA A 305 33.90 -24.87 -17.31
N TYR A 306 33.06 -24.07 -16.65
CA TYR A 306 32.80 -24.19 -15.22
C TYR A 306 32.10 -25.50 -14.86
N ARG A 307 31.06 -25.89 -15.60
CA ARG A 307 30.36 -27.17 -15.37
C ARG A 307 31.28 -28.37 -15.57
N GLU A 308 32.14 -28.33 -16.57
CA GLU A 308 33.16 -29.35 -16.81
C GLU A 308 34.18 -29.40 -15.66
N ALA A 309 34.60 -28.26 -15.14
CA ALA A 309 35.52 -28.18 -14.00
C ALA A 309 34.89 -28.65 -12.68
N VAL A 310 33.59 -28.43 -12.47
CA VAL A 310 32.86 -28.84 -11.25
C VAL A 310 32.43 -30.31 -11.28
N GLY A 311 32.21 -30.90 -12.46
CA GLY A 311 31.81 -32.30 -12.61
C GLY A 311 32.91 -33.36 -12.39
N ALA A 312 34.18 -32.97 -12.25
CA ALA A 312 35.33 -33.88 -12.28
C ALA A 312 35.93 -34.26 -10.91
N GLY A 313 35.16 -34.26 -9.82
CA GLY A 313 35.67 -34.48 -8.45
C GLY A 313 35.09 -35.69 -7.72
N THR A 314 35.52 -36.92 -8.05
CA THR A 314 35.48 -38.05 -7.11
C THR A 314 36.83 -38.77 -7.09
N HIS A 315 37.30 -39.06 -5.88
CA HIS A 315 38.39 -39.97 -5.45
C HIS A 315 39.73 -39.39 -4.92
N THR A 316 39.86 -39.56 -3.59
CA THR A 316 40.99 -40.09 -2.77
C THR A 316 42.33 -39.34 -2.59
N ASP A 317 42.49 -38.81 -1.38
CA ASP A 317 43.36 -39.25 -0.26
C ASP A 317 44.92 -39.22 -0.34
N THR A 318 45.48 -38.78 0.81
CA THR A 318 46.81 -39.05 1.41
C THR A 318 48.06 -38.18 1.07
N SER A 319 48.48 -37.39 2.08
CA SER A 319 49.84 -37.08 2.59
C SER A 319 51.08 -37.41 1.71
N THR A 320 52.04 -36.48 1.52
CA THR A 320 53.21 -36.15 2.40
C THR A 320 54.24 -35.23 1.68
N THR A 321 54.81 -34.27 2.43
CA THR A 321 56.14 -33.59 2.32
C THR A 321 56.74 -33.15 0.97
N THR A 322 57.00 -31.85 0.81
CA THR A 322 58.34 -31.21 0.93
C THR A 322 58.27 -29.69 0.72
N SER A 323 58.83 -28.93 1.68
CA SER A 323 59.34 -27.56 1.47
C SER A 323 60.87 -27.65 1.24
N PRO A 324 61.55 -26.64 0.65
CA PRO A 324 61.84 -25.35 1.32
C PRO A 324 61.76 -24.16 0.30
N THR A 325 61.91 -22.86 0.57
CA THR A 325 62.58 -22.07 1.61
C THR A 325 62.18 -20.59 1.39
N GLY A 326 62.06 -19.80 2.47
CA GLY A 326 62.46 -18.39 2.47
C GLY A 326 61.38 -17.29 2.55
N ALA A 327 61.15 -16.79 3.77
CA ALA A 327 61.29 -15.38 4.20
C ALA A 327 60.12 -14.83 5.03
N GLU A 328 60.38 -14.72 6.33
CA GLU A 328 59.85 -13.79 7.36
C GLU A 328 58.33 -13.52 7.46
N SER A 329 57.71 -14.23 8.42
CA SER A 329 56.34 -14.07 8.91
C SER A 329 56.26 -12.99 9.99
N ALA A 330 55.36 -12.02 9.80
CA ALA A 330 54.72 -11.30 10.90
C ALA A 330 53.82 -12.26 11.71
N ALA A 331 53.59 -11.97 13.00
CA ALA A 331 52.86 -12.84 13.92
C ALA A 331 51.45 -13.24 13.42
N PRO A 332 50.95 -14.45 13.74
CA PRO A 332 49.65 -14.91 13.26
C PRO A 332 48.51 -14.15 13.94
N VAL A 333 47.66 -13.49 13.14
CA VAL A 333 46.39 -12.88 13.56
C VAL A 333 45.47 -14.00 14.05
N THR A 334 45.03 -13.95 15.31
CA THR A 334 44.14 -14.97 15.88
C THR A 334 42.68 -14.73 15.48
N ALA A 335 41.82 -15.76 15.54
CA ALA A 335 40.39 -15.61 15.26
C ALA A 335 39.71 -14.56 16.17
N ALA A 336 40.21 -14.39 17.40
CA ALA A 336 39.75 -13.36 18.33
C ALA A 336 40.12 -11.93 17.87
N ASP A 337 41.26 -11.75 17.19
CA ASP A 337 41.68 -10.46 16.64
C ASP A 337 40.82 -10.05 15.43
N VAL A 338 40.35 -11.03 14.65
CA VAL A 338 39.43 -10.79 13.53
C VAL A 338 38.04 -10.38 14.04
N GLU A 339 37.53 -11.09 15.06
CA GLU A 339 36.22 -10.77 15.66
C GLU A 339 36.20 -9.41 16.37
N ALA A 340 37.30 -9.05 17.06
CA ALA A 340 37.48 -7.72 17.63
C ALA A 340 37.50 -6.61 16.57
N ARG A 341 38.09 -6.85 15.40
CA ARG A 341 38.10 -5.90 14.27
C ARG A 341 36.72 -5.75 13.62
N ILE A 342 35.95 -6.83 13.49
CA ILE A 342 34.58 -6.80 12.95
C ILE A 342 33.67 -5.97 13.88
N ARG A 343 33.72 -6.24 15.20
CA ARG A 343 32.92 -5.50 16.18
C ARG A 343 33.23 -3.99 16.18
N MET A 344 34.48 -3.61 15.92
CA MET A 344 34.87 -2.19 15.80
C MET A 344 34.38 -1.51 14.52
N VAL A 345 34.22 -2.26 13.42
CA VAL A 345 33.66 -1.73 12.18
C VAL A 345 32.17 -1.43 12.37
N GLU A 346 31.43 -2.33 13.01
CA GLU A 346 30.01 -2.14 13.36
C GLU A 346 29.81 -0.95 14.32
N ALA A 347 30.64 -0.86 15.38
CA ALA A 347 30.59 0.26 16.33
C ALA A 347 30.84 1.62 15.64
N ARG A 348 31.75 1.68 14.65
CA ARG A 348 32.00 2.90 13.85
C ARG A 348 30.85 3.25 12.91
N ALA A 349 30.17 2.26 12.34
CA ALA A 349 28.98 2.49 11.54
C ALA A 349 27.85 3.07 12.40
N ASN A 350 27.58 2.46 13.56
CA ASN A 350 26.56 2.93 14.51
C ASN A 350 26.87 4.34 15.03
N ALA A 351 28.13 4.62 15.38
CA ALA A 351 28.55 5.95 15.82
C ALA A 351 28.25 7.04 14.79
N ARG A 352 28.49 6.79 13.49
CA ARG A 352 28.19 7.76 12.42
C ARG A 352 26.69 8.06 12.33
N VAL A 353 25.86 7.04 12.46
CA VAL A 353 24.39 7.19 12.44
C VAL A 353 23.92 8.00 13.65
N SER A 354 24.41 7.68 14.86
CA SER A 354 24.04 8.39 16.08
C SER A 354 24.51 9.86 16.08
N ILE A 355 25.70 10.14 15.57
CA ILE A 355 26.24 11.52 15.46
C ILE A 355 25.44 12.33 14.45
N ALA A 356 25.12 11.76 13.27
CA ALA A 356 24.28 12.42 12.27
C ALA A 356 22.85 12.71 12.78
N GLY A 357 22.28 11.81 13.59
CA GLY A 357 20.96 11.99 14.20
C GLY A 357 20.90 12.95 15.40
N SER A 358 22.05 13.41 15.92
CA SER A 358 22.14 14.13 17.21
C SER A 358 21.62 15.59 17.20
N ARG A 359 21.19 16.12 16.05
CA ARG A 359 20.78 17.54 15.86
C ARG A 359 21.82 18.58 16.32
N LEU A 360 23.09 18.19 16.50
CA LEU A 360 24.19 19.11 16.77
C LEU A 360 24.52 19.93 15.50
N PRO A 361 25.08 21.15 15.61
CA PRO A 361 25.62 21.89 14.47
C PRO A 361 26.68 21.09 13.70
N VAL A 362 26.70 21.22 12.37
CA VAL A 362 27.60 20.48 11.46
C VAL A 362 29.08 20.47 11.91
N PRO A 363 29.68 21.59 12.36
CA PRO A 363 31.08 21.57 12.80
C PRO A 363 31.37 20.65 14.00
N LEU A 364 30.39 20.46 14.89
CA LEU A 364 30.53 19.57 16.04
C LEU A 364 30.28 18.11 15.66
N GLN A 365 29.39 17.86 14.70
CA GLN A 365 29.21 16.53 14.12
C GLN A 365 30.48 16.05 13.41
N GLU A 366 31.13 16.91 12.62
CA GLU A 366 32.40 16.60 11.96
C GLU A 366 33.51 16.28 12.97
N ARG A 367 33.61 17.08 14.05
CA ARG A 367 34.58 16.87 15.12
C ARG A 367 34.36 15.55 15.86
N LEU A 368 33.11 15.19 16.19
CA LEU A 368 32.79 13.90 16.82
C LEU A 368 33.07 12.74 15.86
N THR A 369 32.75 12.90 14.57
CA THR A 369 33.00 11.88 13.55
C THR A 369 34.51 11.60 13.39
N ALA A 370 35.33 12.65 13.37
CA ALA A 370 36.79 12.51 13.33
C ALA A 370 37.33 11.80 14.58
N ARG A 371 36.84 12.17 15.77
CA ARG A 371 37.26 11.56 17.05
C ARG A 371 37.01 10.04 17.08
N PHE A 372 35.84 9.58 16.65
CA PHE A 372 35.51 8.14 16.67
C PHE A 372 36.03 7.37 15.45
N ALA A 373 36.44 8.06 14.38
CA ALA A 373 37.17 7.44 13.27
C ALA A 373 38.59 7.00 13.69
N GLU A 374 39.27 7.80 14.53
CA GLU A 374 40.64 7.56 14.98
C GLU A 374 40.74 6.72 16.26
N ALA A 375 39.63 6.54 16.98
CA ALA A 375 39.60 5.77 18.23
C ALA A 375 39.93 4.28 17.97
N ALA A 376 40.91 3.75 18.73
CA ALA A 376 41.35 2.36 18.66
C ALA A 376 40.26 1.38 19.13
N SER A 377 39.44 1.81 20.10
CA SER A 377 38.30 1.06 20.63
C SER A 377 37.33 1.98 21.36
N PHE A 378 36.02 1.75 21.23
CA PHE A 378 34.99 2.46 21.99
C PHE A 378 33.68 1.67 21.99
N THR A 379 32.74 2.09 22.82
CA THR A 379 31.38 1.53 22.94
C THR A 379 30.33 2.57 22.56
N ASP A 380 29.09 2.15 22.30
CA ASP A 380 27.98 3.06 22.01
C ASP A 380 27.68 4.05 23.16
N ALA A 381 27.99 3.65 24.40
CA ALA A 381 27.89 4.52 25.56
C ALA A 381 28.88 5.69 25.49
N ASP A 382 30.10 5.46 24.97
CA ASP A 382 31.12 6.51 24.80
C ASP A 382 30.71 7.55 23.76
N VAL A 383 30.04 7.11 22.69
CA VAL A 383 29.48 7.98 21.65
C VAL A 383 28.36 8.84 22.22
N THR A 384 27.46 8.23 22.99
CA THR A 384 26.35 8.93 23.63
C THR A 384 26.84 9.99 24.62
N ALA A 385 27.80 9.64 25.48
CA ALA A 385 28.41 10.57 26.43
C ALA A 385 29.12 11.75 25.72
N ALA A 386 29.76 11.50 24.58
CA ALA A 386 30.40 12.56 23.80
C ALA A 386 29.39 13.53 23.17
N ILE A 387 28.25 13.03 22.68
CA ILE A 387 27.15 13.85 22.16
C ILE A 387 26.55 14.73 23.27
N GLU A 388 26.30 14.16 24.45
CA GLU A 388 25.76 14.91 25.60
C GLU A 388 26.74 15.97 26.11
N GLY A 389 28.05 15.67 26.10
CA GLY A 389 29.09 16.63 26.45
C GLY A 389 29.09 17.86 25.53
N GLU A 390 29.01 17.67 24.22
CA GLU A 390 28.96 18.77 23.25
C GLU A 390 27.64 19.57 23.34
N ARG A 391 26.50 18.90 23.62
CA ARG A 391 25.22 19.59 23.90
C ARG A 391 25.31 20.47 25.14
N THR A 392 25.93 19.97 26.20
CA THR A 392 26.12 20.73 27.45
C THR A 392 27.03 21.94 27.24
N LEU A 393 28.09 21.77 26.44
CA LEU A 393 29.02 22.84 26.09
C LEU A 393 28.34 23.94 25.25
N LEU A 394 27.49 23.56 24.29
CA LEU A 394 26.65 24.49 23.54
C LEU A 394 25.68 25.24 24.45
N GLY A 395 25.01 24.54 25.39
CA GLY A 395 24.12 25.18 26.36
C GLY A 395 24.82 26.28 27.16
N ARG A 396 26.03 26.01 27.64
CA ARG A 396 26.85 26.99 28.38
C ARG A 396 27.35 28.16 27.51
N LEU A 397 27.67 27.92 26.23
CA LEU A 397 28.07 28.97 25.29
C LEU A 397 26.89 29.89 24.95
N VAL A 398 25.68 29.34 24.80
CA VAL A 398 24.47 30.12 24.56
C VAL A 398 24.08 30.95 25.79
N GLU A 399 24.25 30.40 26.99
CA GLU A 399 24.09 31.16 28.25
C GLU A 399 25.14 32.28 28.38
N GLY A 400 26.39 32.04 27.95
CA GLY A 400 27.46 33.04 27.97
C GLY A 400 27.34 34.13 26.89
N ALA A 401 26.58 33.88 25.83
CA ALA A 401 26.35 34.83 24.72
C ALA A 401 25.16 35.79 24.96
N GLN A 402 24.44 35.66 26.09
CA GLN A 402 23.43 36.65 26.46
C GLN A 402 24.09 37.95 26.95
N VAL A 403 24.22 38.93 26.06
CA VAL A 403 24.53 40.31 26.42
C VAL A 403 23.38 40.85 27.27
N ARG A 404 23.59 40.95 28.59
CA ARG A 404 22.70 41.68 29.50
C ARG A 404 22.86 43.18 29.25
N GLY A 405 21.91 43.79 28.55
CA GLY A 405 21.80 45.25 28.53
C GLY A 405 21.05 45.82 27.35
N LEU A 406 19.73 45.65 27.31
CA LEU A 406 18.73 46.63 26.85
C LEU A 406 17.34 45.96 26.82
N GLY A 407 16.44 46.44 27.68
CA GLY A 407 14.98 46.33 27.58
C GLY A 407 14.39 44.95 27.31
N ALA A 408 13.78 44.35 28.32
CA ALA A 408 13.06 43.09 28.23
C ALA A 408 11.91 43.13 27.19
N ALA A 409 12.22 42.80 25.93
CA ALA A 409 11.35 41.98 25.13
C ALA A 409 11.66 40.54 25.51
N ARG A 410 10.84 39.97 26.39
CA ARG A 410 10.78 38.53 26.59
C ARG A 410 10.29 37.96 25.26
N ILE A 411 11.21 37.59 24.38
CA ILE A 411 10.90 36.69 23.27
C ILE A 411 10.78 35.32 23.93
N GLU A 412 9.61 35.07 24.53
CA GLU A 412 9.05 33.72 24.47
C GLU A 412 9.09 33.35 22.98
N ALA A 413 9.62 32.18 22.65
CA ALA A 413 9.45 31.61 21.32
C ALA A 413 7.95 31.52 21.07
N GLY A 414 7.38 32.58 20.50
CA GLY A 414 5.95 32.67 20.26
C GLY A 414 5.61 31.55 19.29
N GLU A 415 4.59 30.77 19.63
CA GLU A 415 3.97 29.84 18.67
C GLU A 415 3.82 30.55 17.31
N ASP A 416 4.12 29.80 16.26
CA ASP A 416 4.03 30.31 14.89
C ASP A 416 2.61 30.85 14.66
N TYR A 417 2.46 31.85 13.79
CA TYR A 417 1.15 32.44 13.55
C TYR A 417 0.15 31.38 13.05
N ALA A 418 0.63 30.40 12.27
CA ALA A 418 -0.13 29.23 11.87
C ALA A 418 -0.64 28.39 13.06
N ASP A 419 0.22 28.09 14.03
CA ASP A 419 -0.14 27.31 15.22
C ASP A 419 -1.18 28.03 16.07
N LYS A 420 -1.05 29.35 16.24
CA LYS A 420 -2.02 30.19 16.96
C LYS A 420 -3.39 30.18 16.30
N VAL A 421 -3.42 30.27 14.97
CA VAL A 421 -4.65 30.25 14.19
C VAL A 421 -5.31 28.87 14.26
N GLN A 422 -4.53 27.79 14.15
CA GLN A 422 -5.02 26.42 14.32
C GLN A 422 -5.56 26.17 15.73
N GLN A 423 -4.86 26.68 16.76
CA GLN A 423 -5.27 26.58 18.15
C GLN A 423 -6.58 27.34 18.40
N ARG A 424 -6.79 28.49 17.76
CA ARG A 424 -8.08 29.20 17.83
C ARG A 424 -9.24 28.39 17.27
N PHE A 425 -9.05 27.65 16.16
CA PHE A 425 -10.11 26.75 15.68
C PHE A 425 -10.33 25.56 16.61
N ASN A 426 -9.26 24.96 17.15
CA ASN A 426 -9.38 23.88 18.12
C ASN A 426 -10.12 24.36 19.40
N ASP A 427 -9.79 25.55 19.89
CA ASP A 427 -10.43 26.20 21.02
C ASP A 427 -11.89 26.55 20.72
N PHE A 428 -12.17 26.98 19.49
CA PHE A 428 -13.53 27.19 19.03
C PHE A 428 -14.33 25.90 19.07
N PHE A 429 -13.81 24.70 18.81
CA PHE A 429 -14.62 23.47 18.96
C PHE A 429 -14.58 22.85 20.36
N ASP A 430 -13.82 23.43 21.28
CA ASP A 430 -13.70 22.95 22.66
C ASP A 430 -14.91 23.37 23.51
N ARG A 431 -15.62 22.38 24.10
CA ARG A 431 -16.80 22.63 24.94
C ARG A 431 -16.46 23.42 26.21
N ASP A 432 -15.24 23.26 26.72
CA ASP A 432 -14.81 23.84 27.99
C ASP A 432 -14.28 25.28 27.83
N LYS A 433 -14.17 25.76 26.58
CA LYS A 433 -13.71 27.10 26.26
C LYS A 433 -14.84 28.02 25.78
N PRO A 434 -14.76 29.33 26.09
CA PRO A 434 -15.77 30.30 25.68
C PRO A 434 -15.92 30.32 24.16
N ALA A 435 -17.16 30.43 23.70
CA ALA A 435 -17.47 30.56 22.29
C ALA A 435 -16.92 31.90 21.77
N THR A 436 -15.85 31.84 20.97
CA THR A 436 -15.40 32.97 20.17
C THR A 436 -16.26 33.08 18.91
N SER A 437 -16.35 34.26 18.30
CA SER A 437 -17.10 34.43 17.04
C SER A 437 -16.46 33.59 15.94
N PHE A 438 -17.26 32.77 15.25
CA PHE A 438 -16.79 31.98 14.11
C PHE A 438 -16.47 32.92 12.93
N ARG A 439 -17.27 33.98 12.78
CA ARG A 439 -17.01 35.07 11.84
C ARG A 439 -15.66 35.74 12.09
N GLU A 440 -15.31 36.03 13.34
CA GLU A 440 -14.01 36.64 13.67
C GLU A 440 -12.84 35.69 13.37
N ALA A 441 -12.99 34.38 13.66
CA ALA A 441 -12.01 33.37 13.29
C ALA A 441 -11.84 33.23 11.76
N TYR A 442 -12.95 33.33 11.00
CA TYR A 442 -12.93 33.36 9.54
C TYR A 442 -12.21 34.61 9.00
N ILE A 443 -12.53 35.79 9.53
CA ILE A 443 -11.90 37.06 9.13
C ILE A 443 -10.41 37.06 9.47
N ASP A 444 -10.02 36.54 10.63
CA ASP A 444 -8.62 36.47 11.04
C ASP A 444 -7.81 35.56 10.12
N PHE A 445 -8.37 34.42 9.71
CA PHE A 445 -7.70 33.49 8.79
C PHE A 445 -7.65 34.02 7.35
N THR A 446 -8.79 34.47 6.82
CA THR A 446 -8.94 34.77 5.39
C THR A 446 -8.67 36.23 5.03
N GLY A 447 -8.85 37.15 5.98
CA GLY A 447 -8.84 38.60 5.73
C GLY A 447 -10.13 39.14 5.11
N ASP A 448 -11.10 38.29 4.76
CA ASP A 448 -12.37 38.72 4.15
C ASP A 448 -13.36 39.23 5.21
N LEU A 449 -13.31 40.53 5.46
CA LEU A 449 -14.17 41.26 6.42
C LEU A 449 -15.67 41.08 6.18
N ARG A 450 -16.08 40.76 4.94
CA ARG A 450 -17.48 40.65 4.53
C ARG A 450 -17.97 39.21 4.42
N VAL A 451 -17.11 38.20 4.64
CA VAL A 451 -17.47 36.78 4.57
C VAL A 451 -18.15 36.45 3.23
N THR A 452 -17.61 37.02 2.16
CA THR A 452 -18.10 36.84 0.79
C THR A 452 -17.68 35.50 0.18
N GLY A 453 -16.65 34.84 0.74
CA GLY A 453 -16.14 33.58 0.21
C GLY A 453 -15.38 33.72 -1.12
N LEU A 454 -15.19 34.95 -1.60
CA LEU A 454 -14.46 35.25 -2.83
C LEU A 454 -12.98 35.44 -2.53
N LEU A 455 -12.12 34.74 -3.28
CA LEU A 455 -10.67 34.85 -3.17
C LEU A 455 -10.16 36.30 -3.35
N ASP A 456 -10.87 37.10 -4.16
CA ASP A 456 -10.52 38.51 -4.42
C ASP A 456 -10.64 39.40 -3.18
N ASN A 457 -11.44 38.99 -2.19
CA ASN A 457 -11.64 39.72 -0.94
C ASN A 457 -10.77 39.16 0.20
N CYS A 458 -10.02 38.09 -0.04
CA CYS A 458 -9.13 37.48 0.93
C CYS A 458 -7.72 38.09 0.89
N ASP A 459 -7.08 38.23 2.05
CA ASP A 459 -5.68 38.63 2.15
C ASP A 459 -4.77 37.39 2.00
N GLN A 460 -4.22 37.22 0.80
CA GLN A 460 -3.32 36.10 0.48
C GLN A 460 -2.06 36.07 1.35
N ARG A 461 -1.61 37.21 1.90
CA ARG A 461 -0.43 37.24 2.76
C ARG A 461 -0.75 36.67 4.14
N ARG A 462 -1.91 37.03 4.72
CA ARG A 462 -2.39 36.43 5.98
C ARG A 462 -2.65 34.94 5.84
N MET A 463 -3.30 34.52 4.75
CA MET A 463 -3.52 33.11 4.47
C MET A 463 -2.19 32.34 4.34
N ARG A 464 -1.15 32.97 3.76
CA ARG A 464 0.19 32.39 3.70
C ARG A 464 0.83 32.22 5.07
N GLU A 465 0.74 33.24 5.92
CA GLU A 465 1.28 33.20 7.28
C GLU A 465 0.49 32.21 8.17
N ALA A 466 -0.84 32.09 8.00
CA ALA A 466 -1.71 31.20 8.76
C ALA A 466 -1.53 29.70 8.44
N VAL A 467 -0.94 29.39 7.27
CA VAL A 467 -0.72 28.03 6.78
C VAL A 467 0.70 27.53 7.07
N GLY A 468 1.62 28.44 7.36
CA GLY A 468 3.04 28.16 7.52
C GLY A 468 3.78 28.10 6.18
N GLU A 469 5.04 28.54 6.18
CA GLU A 469 5.85 28.76 4.97
C GLU A 469 6.17 27.45 4.20
N GLN A 470 6.07 26.30 4.88
CA GLN A 470 6.30 24.96 4.30
C GLN A 470 5.08 24.41 3.53
N ASN A 471 3.85 24.62 4.02
CA ASN A 471 2.63 24.09 3.41
C ASN A 471 2.09 24.99 2.29
N PHE A 472 2.46 26.28 2.26
CA PHE A 472 1.99 27.22 1.25
C PHE A 472 2.56 26.95 -0.16
N ARG A 473 3.69 26.26 -0.27
CA ARG A 473 4.26 25.89 -1.58
C ARG A 473 3.41 24.87 -2.35
N GLU A 474 2.52 24.14 -1.66
CA GLU A 474 1.68 23.09 -2.26
C GLU A 474 0.19 23.48 -2.39
N ALA A 475 -0.29 24.49 -1.65
CA ALA A 475 -1.72 24.87 -1.64
C ALA A 475 -1.93 26.38 -1.83
N ILE A 476 -2.08 26.82 -3.09
CA ILE A 476 -2.33 28.24 -3.45
C ILE A 476 -3.83 28.62 -3.38
N ASN A 477 -4.74 27.75 -2.92
CA ASN A 477 -6.19 27.97 -3.08
C ASN A 477 -6.96 27.99 -1.74
N ALA A 478 -8.23 28.44 -1.80
CA ALA A 478 -9.22 28.48 -0.71
C ALA A 478 -9.38 27.16 0.09
N SER A 479 -8.84 26.05 -0.42
CA SER A 479 -8.80 24.73 0.21
C SER A 479 -8.10 24.71 1.58
N THR A 480 -7.22 25.66 1.88
CA THR A 480 -6.39 25.59 3.08
C THR A 480 -7.11 26.00 4.36
N PHE A 481 -8.01 26.99 4.29
CA PHE A 481 -8.91 27.31 5.42
C PHE A 481 -9.78 26.10 5.76
N SER A 482 -10.37 25.50 4.74
CA SER A 482 -11.27 24.38 4.92
C SER A 482 -10.57 23.12 5.42
N SER A 483 -9.30 22.94 5.04
CA SER A 483 -8.45 21.87 5.58
C SER A 483 -8.16 22.08 7.06
N ALA A 484 -7.70 23.28 7.46
CA ALA A 484 -7.43 23.62 8.86
C ALA A 484 -8.68 23.56 9.75
N LEU A 485 -9.82 24.02 9.21
CA LEU A 485 -11.13 23.91 9.83
C LEU A 485 -11.57 22.45 9.94
N GLY A 486 -11.47 21.68 8.85
CA GLY A 486 -11.80 20.26 8.80
C GLY A 486 -11.01 19.42 9.80
N ASP A 487 -9.73 19.71 9.98
CA ASP A 487 -8.88 19.05 10.98
C ASP A 487 -9.34 19.35 12.41
N SER A 488 -9.70 20.61 12.70
CA SER A 488 -10.21 21.01 14.02
C SER A 488 -11.54 20.36 14.33
N ILE A 489 -12.43 20.31 13.34
CA ILE A 489 -13.73 19.65 13.45
C ILE A 489 -13.55 18.15 13.67
N THR A 490 -12.65 17.51 12.91
CA THR A 490 -12.36 16.08 13.05
C THR A 490 -11.81 15.78 14.44
N ARG A 491 -10.85 16.59 14.94
CA ARG A 491 -10.33 16.47 16.31
C ARG A 491 -11.43 16.60 17.37
N ALA A 492 -12.36 17.53 17.19
CA ALA A 492 -13.48 17.72 18.12
C ALA A 492 -14.45 16.54 18.10
N MET A 493 -14.79 16.02 16.91
CA MET A 493 -15.64 14.84 16.75
C MET A 493 -15.00 13.60 17.38
N VAL A 494 -13.72 13.36 17.10
CA VAL A 494 -12.97 12.23 17.67
C VAL A 494 -12.86 12.33 19.18
N ARG A 495 -12.61 13.54 19.72
CA ARG A 495 -12.61 13.77 21.17
C ARG A 495 -13.94 13.39 21.80
N GLU A 496 -15.05 13.80 21.19
CA GLU A 496 -16.38 13.48 21.71
C GLU A 496 -16.70 11.98 21.57
N TYR A 497 -16.33 11.36 20.45
CA TYR A 497 -16.45 9.91 20.25
C TYR A 497 -15.66 9.12 21.31
N ASN A 498 -14.44 9.55 21.62
CA ASN A 498 -13.58 8.92 22.61
C ASN A 498 -14.04 9.21 24.06
N GLY A 499 -14.66 10.36 24.31
CA GLY A 499 -15.20 10.74 25.63
C GLY A 499 -16.61 10.20 25.94
N ALA A 500 -17.25 9.56 24.97
CA ALA A 500 -18.57 8.94 25.07
C ALA A 500 -18.50 7.58 25.80
N GLU A 501 -18.02 7.56 27.05
CA GLU A 501 -17.74 6.34 27.83
C GLU A 501 -18.95 5.38 27.92
N ASP A 502 -20.16 5.93 28.13
CA ASP A 502 -21.40 5.13 28.19
C ASP A 502 -21.62 4.32 26.89
N TRP A 503 -21.28 4.90 25.74
CA TRP A 503 -21.44 4.28 24.42
C TRP A 503 -20.26 3.39 24.02
N GLN A 504 -19.24 3.25 24.89
CA GLN A 504 -18.10 2.35 24.69
C GLN A 504 -18.21 1.05 25.50
N ASP A 505 -19.26 0.87 26.30
CA ASP A 505 -19.51 -0.34 27.10
C ASP A 505 -19.96 -1.57 26.25
N TRP A 506 -19.38 -1.71 25.06
CA TRP A 506 -19.47 -2.88 24.19
C TRP A 506 -18.13 -3.64 24.10
N ASP A 507 -17.01 -3.02 24.48
CA ASP A 507 -15.66 -3.62 24.34
C ASP A 507 -15.56 -4.95 25.08
N TRP A 508 -16.20 -5.11 26.23
CA TRP A 508 -16.17 -6.36 26.98
C TRP A 508 -16.72 -7.57 26.21
N LEU A 509 -17.58 -7.33 25.21
CA LEU A 509 -18.24 -8.37 24.41
C LEU A 509 -17.48 -8.72 23.12
N ALA A 510 -16.73 -7.77 22.57
CA ALA A 510 -16.15 -7.86 21.23
C ALA A 510 -14.61 -7.83 21.24
N ASP A 511 -14.00 -8.68 20.41
CA ASP A 511 -12.58 -8.61 20.08
C ASP A 511 -12.37 -7.76 18.83
N VAL A 512 -11.51 -6.76 18.93
CA VAL A 512 -11.27 -5.79 17.86
C VAL A 512 -10.10 -6.23 16.97
N VAL A 513 -10.34 -6.31 15.66
CA VAL A 513 -9.36 -6.79 14.68
C VAL A 513 -9.24 -5.82 13.49
N PRO A 514 -8.02 -5.54 12.99
CA PRO A 514 -7.85 -4.75 11.76
C PRO A 514 -8.21 -5.58 10.51
N VAL A 515 -8.99 -4.99 9.60
CA VAL A 515 -9.36 -5.61 8.32
C VAL A 515 -8.89 -4.72 7.16
N ASN A 516 -8.10 -5.27 6.25
CA ASN A 516 -7.47 -4.49 5.17
C ASN A 516 -8.21 -4.57 3.82
N ASP A 517 -9.24 -5.42 3.70
CA ASP A 517 -9.99 -5.63 2.45
C ASP A 517 -11.51 -5.66 2.72
N PHE A 518 -12.31 -5.19 1.76
CA PHE A 518 -13.78 -5.24 1.76
C PHE A 518 -14.35 -6.62 1.39
N ARG A 519 -13.51 -7.53 0.88
CA ARG A 519 -13.93 -8.91 0.64
C ARG A 519 -14.34 -9.63 1.92
N GLN A 520 -15.13 -10.69 1.77
CA GLN A 520 -15.56 -11.55 2.87
C GLN A 520 -14.35 -12.11 3.62
N GLN A 521 -14.31 -11.81 4.91
CA GLN A 521 -13.36 -12.37 5.86
C GLN A 521 -13.87 -13.72 6.34
N GLN A 522 -12.96 -14.69 6.42
CA GLN A 522 -13.25 -16.02 6.92
C GLN A 522 -12.48 -16.24 8.23
N ARG A 523 -13.18 -16.64 9.28
CA ARG A 523 -12.60 -16.98 10.58
C ARG A 523 -12.87 -18.45 10.84
N VAL A 524 -11.84 -19.27 10.63
CA VAL A 524 -11.89 -20.71 10.84
C VAL A 524 -11.38 -21.02 12.24
N ARG A 525 -12.17 -21.76 13.00
CA ARG A 525 -11.80 -22.26 14.32
C ARG A 525 -11.76 -23.77 14.27
N LEU A 526 -10.69 -24.34 14.82
CA LEU A 526 -10.57 -25.77 15.04
C LEU A 526 -11.23 -26.15 16.36
N GLY A 527 -11.96 -27.26 16.37
CA GLY A 527 -12.47 -27.88 17.59
C GLY A 527 -11.36 -28.46 18.48
N GLY A 528 -11.75 -29.11 19.56
CA GLY A 528 -10.80 -29.71 20.49
C GLY A 528 -10.58 -31.20 20.29
N TYR A 529 -9.46 -31.68 20.84
CA TYR A 529 -9.18 -33.10 20.92
C TYR A 529 -9.92 -33.74 22.11
N GLY A 530 -10.28 -35.02 21.95
CA GLY A 530 -10.76 -35.83 23.06
C GLY A 530 -9.68 -36.10 24.12
N ASN A 531 -10.03 -36.86 25.16
CA ASN A 531 -9.03 -37.33 26.12
C ASN A 531 -7.99 -38.20 25.40
N LEU A 532 -6.72 -38.02 25.75
CA LEU A 532 -5.65 -38.86 25.24
C LEU A 532 -5.87 -40.32 25.68
N PRO A 533 -5.84 -41.30 24.76
CA PRO A 533 -5.98 -42.71 25.12
C PRO A 533 -4.78 -43.18 25.94
N ALA A 534 -5.03 -44.05 26.91
CA ALA A 534 -3.95 -44.71 27.65
C ALA A 534 -3.19 -45.66 26.71
N VAL A 535 -1.87 -45.57 26.70
CA VAL A 535 -1.00 -46.45 25.91
C VAL A 535 -0.45 -47.52 26.85
N ALA A 536 -0.64 -48.80 26.49
CA ALA A 536 -0.07 -49.91 27.25
C ALA A 536 1.46 -49.98 27.09
N GLU A 537 2.16 -50.56 28.06
CA GLU A 537 3.60 -50.80 27.97
C GLU A 537 3.92 -51.66 26.73
N SER A 538 4.84 -51.18 25.87
CA SER A 538 5.16 -51.76 24.55
C SER A 538 4.03 -51.73 23.49
N GLY A 539 2.94 -51.00 23.71
CA GLY A 539 1.87 -50.82 22.73
C GLY A 539 2.15 -49.68 21.72
N PRO A 540 1.62 -49.76 20.48
CA PRO A 540 1.69 -48.65 19.52
C PRO A 540 0.73 -47.51 19.90
N TYR A 541 1.11 -46.27 19.61
CA TYR A 541 0.25 -45.09 19.74
C TYR A 541 -0.79 -45.08 18.61
N ASN A 542 -2.08 -45.08 18.96
CA ASN A 542 -3.15 -44.97 17.96
C ASN A 542 -3.27 -43.52 17.45
N PRO A 543 -3.54 -43.30 16.15
CA PRO A 543 -3.76 -41.97 15.61
C PRO A 543 -4.98 -41.31 16.27
N LEU A 544 -4.82 -40.04 16.65
CA LEU A 544 -5.92 -39.23 17.18
C LEU A 544 -6.82 -38.77 16.03
N THR A 545 -8.13 -38.73 16.26
CA THR A 545 -9.06 -38.09 15.33
C THR A 545 -8.85 -36.58 15.34
N SER A 546 -8.54 -35.99 14.18
CA SER A 546 -8.44 -34.54 14.04
C SER A 546 -9.78 -33.87 14.35
N PRO A 547 -9.82 -32.74 15.08
CA PRO A 547 -11.05 -32.01 15.34
C PRO A 547 -11.62 -31.42 14.04
N GLY A 548 -12.94 -31.24 13.99
CA GLY A 548 -13.59 -30.51 12.90
C GLY A 548 -13.39 -29.00 13.02
N ASP A 549 -13.79 -28.25 12.00
CA ASP A 549 -13.72 -26.79 11.96
C ASP A 549 -15.10 -26.11 11.88
N GLU A 550 -15.21 -24.93 12.48
CA GLU A 550 -16.35 -24.01 12.38
C GLU A 550 -15.86 -22.72 11.73
N LYS A 551 -16.67 -22.11 10.85
CA LYS A 551 -16.27 -20.96 10.05
C LYS A 551 -17.27 -19.82 10.10
N ALA A 552 -16.91 -18.73 10.78
CA ALA A 552 -17.65 -17.46 10.71
C ALA A 552 -17.21 -16.62 9.50
N VAL A 553 -18.14 -15.91 8.89
CA VAL A 553 -17.89 -15.06 7.71
C VAL A 553 -18.55 -13.70 7.90
N TYR A 554 -17.83 -12.63 7.60
CA TYR A 554 -18.39 -11.28 7.56
C TYR A 554 -17.65 -10.40 6.55
N ALA A 555 -18.32 -9.36 6.05
CA ALA A 555 -17.73 -8.36 5.16
C ALA A 555 -17.91 -6.97 5.77
N VAL A 556 -16.91 -6.11 5.57
CA VAL A 556 -16.90 -4.76 6.14
C VAL A 556 -17.86 -3.84 5.40
N THR A 557 -18.67 -3.08 6.15
CA THR A 557 -19.69 -2.17 5.59
C THR A 557 -19.41 -0.72 5.99
N LYS A 558 -19.74 0.22 5.10
CA LYS A 558 -19.61 1.66 5.35
C LYS A 558 -20.89 2.18 5.99
N ARG A 559 -20.76 2.91 7.10
CA ARG A 559 -21.85 3.67 7.74
C ARG A 559 -21.46 5.15 7.77
N GLY A 560 -22.42 6.03 7.56
CA GLY A 560 -22.14 7.46 7.48
C GLY A 560 -23.26 8.25 6.82
N GLY A 561 -23.11 9.56 6.82
CA GLY A 561 -24.10 10.50 6.29
C GLY A 561 -23.47 11.85 5.96
N THR A 562 -24.25 12.75 5.37
CA THR A 562 -23.82 14.12 5.09
C THR A 562 -24.68 15.13 5.82
N GLU A 563 -24.05 16.05 6.54
CA GLU A 563 -24.68 17.20 7.17
C GLU A 563 -24.33 18.47 6.39
N THR A 564 -25.24 19.45 6.33
CA THR A 564 -25.06 20.65 5.51
C THR A 564 -25.07 21.90 6.37
N ILE A 565 -24.10 22.78 6.16
CA ILE A 565 -24.04 24.13 6.73
C ILE A 565 -24.22 25.13 5.60
N THR A 566 -25.20 26.02 5.74
CA THR A 566 -25.45 27.08 4.75
C THR A 566 -24.60 28.31 5.03
N LEU A 567 -24.36 29.13 4.01
CA LEU A 567 -23.62 30.38 4.14
C LEU A 567 -24.32 31.38 5.08
N GLU A 568 -25.66 31.37 5.15
CA GLU A 568 -26.42 32.22 6.08
C GLU A 568 -26.15 31.86 7.53
N THR A 569 -26.05 30.56 7.88
CA THR A 569 -25.70 30.12 9.23
C THR A 569 -24.30 30.60 9.64
N ILE A 570 -23.36 30.66 8.70
CA ILE A 570 -22.00 31.19 8.92
C ILE A 570 -22.04 32.72 9.04
N ALA A 571 -22.77 33.40 8.16
CA ALA A 571 -22.87 34.85 8.13
C ALA A 571 -23.60 35.42 9.37
N ASN A 572 -24.61 34.71 9.87
CA ASN A 572 -25.34 35.04 11.07
C ASN A 572 -24.58 34.68 12.37
N ASP A 573 -23.41 34.05 12.25
CA ASP A 573 -22.56 33.64 13.37
C ASP A 573 -23.32 32.78 14.39
N ASP A 574 -24.07 31.78 13.91
CA ASP A 574 -24.79 30.81 14.75
C ASP A 574 -23.81 29.81 15.41
N VAL A 575 -22.90 30.35 16.23
CA VAL A 575 -21.79 29.63 16.88
C VAL A 575 -22.28 28.40 17.63
N GLY A 576 -23.45 28.47 18.26
CA GLY A 576 -24.04 27.35 18.97
C GLY A 576 -24.36 26.14 18.09
N VAL A 577 -24.79 26.35 16.84
CA VAL A 577 -25.12 25.26 15.91
C VAL A 577 -23.83 24.68 15.33
N ILE A 578 -22.92 25.54 14.89
CA ILE A 578 -21.65 25.13 14.25
C ILE A 578 -20.78 24.31 15.22
N ARG A 579 -20.70 24.69 16.51
CA ARG A 579 -19.96 23.93 17.52
C ARG A 579 -20.58 22.58 17.87
N ARG A 580 -21.91 22.46 17.81
CA ARG A 580 -22.64 21.26 18.26
C ARG A 580 -22.69 20.16 17.21
N ILE A 581 -22.67 20.50 15.91
CA ILE A 581 -22.75 19.50 14.84
C ILE A 581 -21.67 18.40 15.00
N PRO A 582 -20.38 18.71 15.16
CA PRO A 582 -19.33 17.69 15.25
C PRO A 582 -19.44 16.85 16.53
N GLN A 583 -19.86 17.48 17.63
CA GLN A 583 -20.11 16.80 18.90
C GLN A 583 -21.25 15.79 18.75
N LYS A 584 -22.39 16.21 18.20
CA LYS A 584 -23.54 15.32 17.97
C LYS A 584 -23.23 14.22 16.97
N LEU A 585 -22.43 14.50 15.94
CA LEU A 585 -21.97 13.50 14.98
C LEU A 585 -21.04 12.46 15.64
N GLY A 586 -20.15 12.88 16.54
CA GLY A 586 -19.29 11.98 17.32
C GLY A 586 -20.09 11.03 18.21
N VAL A 587 -21.03 11.57 18.99
CA VAL A 587 -21.94 10.75 19.82
C VAL A 587 -22.80 9.82 18.96
N ALA A 588 -23.35 10.30 17.85
CA ALA A 588 -24.15 9.46 16.95
C ALA A 588 -23.33 8.30 16.36
N ALA A 589 -22.06 8.53 16.02
CA ALA A 589 -21.17 7.47 15.56
C ALA A 589 -20.89 6.42 16.65
N ALA A 590 -20.64 6.85 17.89
CA ALA A 590 -20.46 5.95 19.04
C ALA A 590 -21.73 5.13 19.31
N ARG A 591 -22.90 5.79 19.34
CA ARG A 591 -24.20 5.14 19.54
C ARG A 591 -24.50 4.11 18.46
N THR A 592 -24.22 4.43 17.19
CA THR A 592 -24.44 3.49 16.07
C THR A 592 -23.55 2.25 16.17
N LEU A 593 -22.34 2.39 16.73
CA LEU A 593 -21.47 1.24 16.98
C LEU A 593 -21.97 0.41 18.16
N TYR A 594 -22.35 1.07 19.24
CA TYR A 594 -22.93 0.44 20.43
C TYR A 594 -24.18 -0.38 20.08
N GLU A 595 -25.16 0.24 19.40
CA GLU A 595 -26.38 -0.43 18.93
C GLU A 595 -26.03 -1.62 18.02
N PHE A 596 -25.07 -1.46 17.10
CA PHE A 596 -24.64 -2.56 16.22
C PHE A 596 -24.12 -3.78 16.98
N VAL A 597 -23.35 -3.60 18.06
CA VAL A 597 -22.80 -4.72 18.84
C VAL A 597 -23.89 -5.39 19.68
N PHE A 598 -24.73 -4.62 20.37
CA PHE A 598 -25.80 -5.17 21.21
C PHE A 598 -26.97 -5.75 20.40
N ASP A 599 -27.16 -5.32 19.16
CA ASP A 599 -28.16 -5.87 18.24
C ASP A 599 -27.91 -7.34 17.91
N PHE A 600 -26.66 -7.84 17.99
CA PHE A 600 -26.40 -9.28 17.86
C PHE A 600 -27.12 -10.09 18.94
N LEU A 601 -27.26 -9.54 20.16
CA LEU A 601 -28.01 -10.16 21.26
C LEU A 601 -29.52 -9.98 21.05
N ALA A 602 -29.96 -8.74 20.86
CA ALA A 602 -31.39 -8.40 20.81
C ALA A 602 -32.10 -9.04 19.61
N GLN A 603 -31.51 -8.96 18.41
CA GLN A 603 -32.11 -9.52 17.20
C GLN A 603 -32.03 -11.05 17.16
N ASN A 604 -31.06 -11.64 17.88
CA ASN A 604 -30.82 -13.08 17.93
C ASN A 604 -30.73 -13.73 16.52
N GLY A 605 -29.94 -13.09 15.64
CA GLY A 605 -29.79 -13.49 14.25
C GLY A 605 -29.14 -14.87 14.08
N THR A 606 -29.30 -15.46 12.89
CA THR A 606 -28.63 -16.70 12.49
C THR A 606 -27.12 -16.50 12.44
N ILE A 607 -26.36 -17.42 13.04
CA ILE A 607 -24.89 -17.41 13.06
C ILE A 607 -24.33 -18.41 12.03
N TYR A 608 -23.02 -18.70 12.12
CA TYR A 608 -22.27 -19.49 11.15
C TYR A 608 -22.75 -20.95 10.97
N ASP A 609 -23.47 -21.50 11.94
CA ASP A 609 -24.00 -22.87 11.92
C ASP A 609 -25.44 -22.96 11.36
N GLY A 610 -26.01 -21.85 10.91
CA GLY A 610 -27.36 -21.80 10.37
C GLY A 610 -28.47 -21.78 11.44
N VAL A 611 -28.12 -21.68 12.73
CA VAL A 611 -29.05 -21.56 13.85
C VAL A 611 -28.93 -20.15 14.46
N SER A 612 -29.97 -19.64 15.13
CA SER A 612 -29.87 -18.38 15.88
C SER A 612 -28.84 -18.45 17.00
N LEU A 613 -28.22 -17.31 17.34
CA LEU A 613 -27.22 -17.19 18.41
C LEU A 613 -27.64 -17.94 19.70
N VAL A 614 -28.83 -17.62 20.19
CA VAL A 614 -29.48 -18.25 21.34
C VAL A 614 -30.59 -19.16 20.84
N HIS A 615 -30.43 -20.46 21.05
CA HIS A 615 -31.36 -21.47 20.59
C HIS A 615 -31.36 -22.72 21.49
N ALA A 616 -32.45 -23.48 21.48
CA ALA A 616 -32.58 -24.70 22.26
C ALA A 616 -31.52 -25.76 21.89
N THR A 617 -31.19 -25.90 20.60
CA THR A 617 -30.15 -26.81 20.11
C THR A 617 -28.75 -26.49 20.66
N HIS A 618 -28.48 -25.21 20.92
CA HIS A 618 -27.22 -24.75 21.51
C HIS A 618 -27.20 -24.92 23.04
N GLY A 619 -28.33 -25.30 23.65
CA GLY A 619 -28.44 -25.43 25.11
C GLY A 619 -28.22 -24.11 25.86
N ASN A 620 -28.39 -22.97 25.18
CA ASN A 620 -28.14 -21.63 25.72
C ASN A 620 -29.39 -20.75 25.79
N LEU A 621 -30.57 -21.28 25.46
CA LEU A 621 -31.86 -20.58 25.54
C LEU A 621 -32.59 -20.87 26.86
N GLY A 622 -33.07 -19.81 27.52
CA GLY A 622 -34.03 -19.85 28.62
C GLY A 622 -35.29 -19.06 28.31
N THR A 623 -36.31 -19.19 29.17
CA THR A 623 -37.58 -18.45 29.06
C THR A 623 -38.06 -17.85 30.39
N ALA A 624 -37.26 -18.00 31.45
CA ALA A 624 -37.61 -17.53 32.78
C ALA A 624 -37.18 -16.07 32.98
N ALA A 625 -38.02 -15.30 33.68
CA ALA A 625 -37.68 -13.96 34.13
C ALA A 625 -36.41 -13.95 34.99
N LEU A 626 -35.74 -12.80 35.03
CA LEU A 626 -34.49 -12.64 35.78
C LEU A 626 -34.76 -12.77 37.28
N ASP A 627 -34.19 -13.81 37.90
CA ASP A 627 -34.20 -14.03 39.34
C ASP A 627 -32.97 -14.86 39.76
N ASN A 628 -32.79 -15.10 41.06
CA ASN A 628 -31.65 -15.87 41.58
C ASN A 628 -31.59 -17.30 41.02
N THR A 629 -32.74 -17.90 40.73
CA THR A 629 -32.85 -19.29 40.26
C THR A 629 -32.47 -19.40 38.79
N SER A 630 -33.01 -18.51 37.95
CA SER A 630 -32.79 -18.44 36.51
C SER A 630 -31.35 -18.00 36.21
N PHE A 631 -30.78 -17.08 36.99
CA PHE A 631 -29.36 -16.76 36.92
C PHE A 631 -28.47 -17.96 37.27
N ALA A 632 -28.82 -18.71 38.33
CA ALA A 632 -28.08 -19.91 38.68
C ALA A 632 -28.15 -21.00 37.60
N ALA A 633 -29.28 -21.11 36.91
CA ALA A 633 -29.46 -22.00 35.76
C ALA A 633 -28.63 -21.54 34.55
N ALA A 634 -28.65 -20.25 34.20
CA ALA A 634 -27.86 -19.67 33.11
C ALA A 634 -26.36 -19.92 33.29
N ARG A 635 -25.84 -19.67 34.51
CA ARG A 635 -24.44 -19.98 34.85
C ARG A 635 -24.12 -21.46 34.63
N LEU A 636 -25.01 -22.36 35.01
CA LEU A 636 -24.81 -23.80 34.81
C LEU A 636 -24.87 -24.19 33.34
N ALA A 637 -25.71 -23.54 32.53
CA ALA A 637 -25.79 -23.75 31.10
C ALA A 637 -24.45 -23.38 30.44
N ILE A 638 -23.95 -22.16 30.65
CA ILE A 638 -22.65 -21.69 30.14
C ILE A 638 -21.51 -22.63 30.60
N LYS A 639 -21.49 -23.01 31.88
CA LYS A 639 -20.45 -23.91 32.41
C LYS A 639 -20.48 -25.31 31.80
N LYS A 640 -21.65 -25.79 31.40
CA LYS A 640 -21.86 -27.12 30.80
C LYS A 640 -21.73 -27.14 29.29
N GLN A 641 -21.39 -26.02 28.66
CA GLN A 641 -21.16 -25.98 27.23
C GLN A 641 -20.04 -26.93 26.82
N GLY A 642 -20.29 -27.65 25.73
CA GLY A 642 -19.39 -28.66 25.18
C GLY A 642 -18.50 -28.06 24.11
N GLU A 643 -17.22 -28.40 24.14
CA GLU A 643 -16.29 -28.10 23.06
C GLU A 643 -16.66 -28.86 21.78
N LEU A 644 -16.42 -28.24 20.63
CA LEU A 644 -16.65 -28.84 19.32
C LEU A 644 -15.87 -30.15 19.16
N SER A 645 -16.52 -31.17 18.60
CA SER A 645 -16.02 -32.54 18.39
C SER A 645 -15.80 -33.36 19.67
N SER A 646 -15.08 -32.82 20.66
CA SER A 646 -14.72 -33.55 21.89
C SER A 646 -15.90 -33.69 22.87
N ASN A 647 -16.89 -32.79 22.78
CA ASN A 647 -18.01 -32.63 23.73
C ASN A 647 -17.56 -32.46 25.19
N LYS A 648 -16.27 -32.18 25.42
CA LYS A 648 -15.74 -31.95 26.76
C LYS A 648 -16.29 -30.64 27.30
N LYS A 649 -16.59 -30.63 28.59
CA LYS A 649 -17.16 -29.45 29.24
C LYS A 649 -16.10 -28.36 29.32
N LEU A 650 -16.38 -27.22 28.69
CA LEU A 650 -15.47 -26.06 28.67
C LEU A 650 -15.31 -25.44 30.06
N GLY A 651 -16.31 -25.59 30.94
CA GLY A 651 -16.21 -25.11 32.31
C GLY A 651 -16.23 -23.58 32.44
N LEU A 652 -16.73 -22.88 31.41
CA LEU A 652 -16.77 -21.42 31.34
C LEU A 652 -17.50 -20.80 32.54
N THR A 653 -17.04 -19.61 32.94
CA THR A 653 -17.64 -18.84 34.02
C THR A 653 -18.40 -17.65 33.45
N LEU A 654 -19.68 -17.51 33.84
CA LEU A 654 -20.47 -16.31 33.58
C LEU A 654 -19.84 -15.10 34.30
N ARG A 655 -19.59 -14.03 33.57
CA ARG A 655 -18.97 -12.79 34.09
C ARG A 655 -19.79 -11.54 33.83
N HIS A 656 -20.54 -11.49 32.74
CA HIS A 656 -21.30 -10.33 32.34
C HIS A 656 -22.79 -10.66 32.24
N LEU A 657 -23.62 -9.68 32.58
CA LEU A 657 -25.08 -9.73 32.50
C LEU A 657 -25.53 -8.47 31.76
N ALA A 658 -26.17 -8.61 30.61
CA ALA A 658 -26.75 -7.53 29.83
C ALA A 658 -28.28 -7.53 30.01
N VAL A 659 -28.83 -6.39 30.43
CA VAL A 659 -30.25 -6.23 30.77
C VAL A 659 -30.81 -4.92 30.20
N PRO A 660 -32.11 -4.87 29.88
CA PRO A 660 -32.80 -3.61 29.60
C PRO A 660 -32.95 -2.76 30.88
N ALA A 661 -33.25 -1.47 30.71
CA ALA A 661 -33.34 -0.50 31.80
C ALA A 661 -34.36 -0.90 32.89
N GLU A 662 -35.47 -1.53 32.50
CA GLU A 662 -36.53 -1.97 33.42
C GLU A 662 -36.08 -3.08 34.39
N LEU A 663 -35.05 -3.85 34.01
CA LEU A 663 -34.50 -4.93 34.84
C LEU A 663 -33.28 -4.51 35.65
N GLU A 664 -32.81 -3.26 35.53
CA GLU A 664 -31.62 -2.76 36.24
C GLU A 664 -31.76 -2.90 37.75
N GLU A 665 -32.87 -2.44 38.32
CA GLU A 665 -33.11 -2.52 39.78
C GLU A 665 -33.18 -3.98 40.25
N THR A 666 -33.82 -4.84 39.46
CA THR A 666 -33.92 -6.28 39.76
C THR A 666 -32.53 -6.92 39.76
N ALA A 667 -31.72 -6.65 38.73
CA ALA A 667 -30.36 -7.15 38.62
C ALA A 667 -29.48 -6.65 39.76
N PHE A 668 -29.55 -5.37 40.13
CA PHE A 668 -28.79 -4.80 41.22
C PHE A 668 -29.13 -5.45 42.56
N ASN A 669 -30.43 -5.52 42.89
CA ASN A 669 -30.91 -6.05 44.17
C ASN A 669 -30.56 -7.54 44.37
N MET A 670 -30.43 -8.32 43.30
CA MET A 670 -30.02 -9.74 43.37
C MET A 670 -28.62 -9.95 43.96
N PHE A 671 -27.70 -8.99 43.75
CA PHE A 671 -26.31 -9.13 44.18
C PHE A 671 -25.98 -8.36 45.47
N VAL A 672 -26.92 -7.56 45.98
CA VAL A 672 -26.83 -6.89 47.28
C VAL A 672 -27.08 -7.89 48.41
N ARG A 673 -26.29 -7.81 49.50
CA ARG A 673 -26.49 -8.65 50.68
C ARG A 673 -27.81 -8.30 51.39
N GLY A 674 -28.56 -9.32 51.80
CA GLY A 674 -29.79 -9.14 52.57
C GLY A 674 -29.53 -8.85 54.05
N THR A 675 -30.54 -9.08 54.90
CA THR A 675 -30.43 -8.97 56.36
C THR A 675 -29.51 -10.01 57.00
N ASN A 676 -29.20 -11.10 56.30
CA ASN A 676 -28.14 -12.04 56.67
C ASN A 676 -26.79 -11.53 56.14
N LEU A 677 -25.77 -11.54 57.02
CA LEU A 677 -24.43 -11.04 56.71
C LEU A 677 -23.62 -11.97 55.79
N ASP A 678 -24.03 -13.24 55.67
CA ASP A 678 -23.42 -14.24 54.80
C ASP A 678 -23.89 -14.09 53.36
N GLU A 679 -22.96 -14.09 52.41
CA GLU A 679 -23.29 -14.04 50.98
C GLU A 679 -23.90 -15.37 50.53
N THR A 680 -25.03 -15.29 49.82
CA THR A 680 -25.55 -16.44 49.07
C THR A 680 -24.59 -16.81 47.94
N PHE A 681 -24.71 -18.05 47.43
CA PHE A 681 -23.87 -18.51 46.33
C PHE A 681 -23.95 -17.59 45.10
N VAL A 682 -25.14 -17.06 44.76
CA VAL A 682 -25.33 -16.13 43.64
C VAL A 682 -24.64 -14.78 43.90
N GLN A 683 -24.82 -14.23 45.10
CA GLN A 683 -24.16 -12.99 45.53
C GLN A 683 -22.64 -13.11 45.57
N SER A 684 -22.07 -14.29 45.81
CA SER A 684 -20.60 -14.49 45.79
C SER A 684 -19.98 -14.39 44.39
N ARG A 685 -20.79 -14.49 43.32
CA ARG A 685 -20.30 -14.51 41.94
C ARG A 685 -20.24 -13.14 41.27
N LYS A 686 -21.02 -12.16 41.76
CA LYS A 686 -21.14 -10.75 41.30
C LYS A 686 -20.69 -10.52 39.86
N PRO A 687 -21.55 -10.78 38.85
CA PRO A 687 -21.25 -10.40 37.48
C PRO A 687 -21.22 -8.87 37.32
N LYS A 688 -20.55 -8.38 36.28
CA LYS A 688 -20.71 -6.98 35.84
C LYS A 688 -22.06 -6.87 35.14
N VAL A 689 -22.92 -5.98 35.63
CA VAL A 689 -24.22 -5.68 35.02
C VAL A 689 -24.03 -4.56 34.01
N HIS A 690 -24.54 -4.75 32.81
CA HIS A 690 -24.52 -3.83 31.68
C HIS A 690 -25.97 -3.49 31.34
N VAL A 691 -26.32 -2.22 31.42
CA VAL A 691 -27.67 -1.72 31.13
C VAL A 691 -27.70 -1.24 29.69
N VAL A 692 -28.69 -1.71 28.92
CA VAL A 692 -28.84 -1.39 27.50
C VAL A 692 -30.17 -0.67 27.28
N ASP A 693 -30.12 0.65 27.32
CA ASP A 693 -31.32 1.51 27.41
C ASP A 693 -32.21 1.51 26.17
N TYR A 694 -31.67 1.17 24.99
CA TYR A 694 -32.42 1.25 23.74
C TYR A 694 -33.21 -0.03 23.42
N TRP A 695 -33.04 -1.09 24.20
CA TRP A 695 -33.78 -2.34 23.99
C TRP A 695 -35.27 -2.11 24.24
N THR A 696 -36.09 -2.57 23.28
CA THR A 696 -37.54 -2.40 23.35
C THR A 696 -38.24 -3.51 24.12
N ASP A 697 -37.59 -4.67 24.26
CA ASP A 697 -38.09 -5.77 25.08
C ASP A 697 -37.62 -5.56 26.52
N THR A 698 -38.57 -5.42 27.43
CA THR A 698 -38.33 -5.08 28.82
C THR A 698 -38.02 -6.29 29.70
N ASN A 699 -38.15 -7.52 29.18
CA ASN A 699 -38.07 -8.74 29.97
C ASN A 699 -36.91 -9.67 29.55
N ASP A 700 -36.47 -9.57 28.30
CA ASP A 700 -35.35 -10.35 27.77
C ASP A 700 -34.03 -9.96 28.46
N TRP A 701 -33.23 -10.97 28.82
CA TRP A 701 -31.92 -10.75 29.42
C TRP A 701 -30.89 -11.74 28.92
N PHE A 702 -29.63 -11.29 28.86
CA PHE A 702 -28.53 -12.06 28.31
C PHE A 702 -27.38 -12.13 29.30
N ALA A 703 -26.72 -13.29 29.35
CA ALA A 703 -25.55 -13.49 30.16
C ALA A 703 -24.44 -14.11 29.34
N THR A 704 -23.21 -13.73 29.64
CA THR A 704 -22.05 -14.12 28.84
C THR A 704 -20.85 -14.46 29.70
N ALA A 705 -19.99 -15.30 29.14
CA ALA A 705 -18.64 -15.51 29.64
C ALA A 705 -17.75 -14.30 29.35
N ASP A 706 -16.52 -14.32 29.85
CA ASP A 706 -15.51 -13.33 29.49
C ASP A 706 -14.92 -13.67 28.10
N LYS A 707 -14.72 -12.65 27.26
CA LYS A 707 -14.10 -12.79 25.93
C LYS A 707 -12.68 -13.40 26.01
N SER A 708 -11.98 -13.19 27.14
CA SER A 708 -10.65 -13.78 27.36
C SER A 708 -10.63 -15.31 27.46
N ALA A 709 -11.75 -15.92 27.90
CA ALA A 709 -11.87 -17.37 28.02
C ALA A 709 -12.31 -18.02 26.71
N LEU A 710 -13.09 -17.31 25.90
CA LEU A 710 -13.64 -17.76 24.65
C LEU A 710 -13.97 -16.54 23.78
N PRO A 711 -13.47 -16.44 22.53
CA PRO A 711 -13.82 -15.33 21.65
C PRO A 711 -15.32 -15.36 21.35
N LEU A 712 -16.02 -14.29 21.72
CA LEU A 712 -17.48 -14.21 21.64
C LEU A 712 -17.92 -13.61 20.31
N LEU A 713 -17.55 -12.35 20.09
CA LEU A 713 -17.85 -11.57 18.91
C LEU A 713 -16.56 -10.96 18.38
N GLU A 714 -16.38 -10.96 17.07
CA GLU A 714 -15.27 -10.25 16.42
C GLU A 714 -15.80 -9.01 15.74
N LEU A 715 -15.13 -7.88 15.95
CA LEU A 715 -15.40 -6.61 15.32
C LEU A 715 -14.19 -6.17 14.47
N GLY A 716 -14.39 -6.16 13.16
CA GLY A 716 -13.40 -5.76 12.18
C GLY A 716 -13.52 -4.31 11.76
N PHE A 717 -12.47 -3.52 11.96
CA PHE A 717 -12.37 -2.13 11.47
C PHE A 717 -11.49 -2.03 10.23
N TYR A 718 -11.93 -1.26 9.25
CA TYR A 718 -11.15 -1.09 8.01
C TYR A 718 -9.83 -0.35 8.28
N GLY A 719 -8.72 -0.95 7.86
CA GLY A 719 -7.37 -0.42 8.10
C GLY A 719 -7.01 -0.25 9.59
N GLY A 720 -7.72 -0.95 10.49
CA GLY A 720 -7.52 -0.84 11.94
C GLY A 720 -7.98 0.50 12.55
N ARG A 721 -8.70 1.33 11.80
CA ARG A 721 -9.19 2.64 12.28
C ARG A 721 -10.52 2.48 13.01
N GLN A 722 -10.48 2.61 14.34
CA GLN A 722 -11.68 2.55 15.20
C GLN A 722 -12.41 3.89 15.30
N GLU A 723 -11.76 4.98 14.89
CA GLU A 723 -12.31 6.33 14.96
C GLU A 723 -13.09 6.67 13.67
N PRO A 724 -14.21 7.40 13.77
CA PRO A 724 -14.92 7.90 12.60
C PRO A 724 -14.11 8.98 11.88
N GLU A 725 -14.25 9.03 10.55
CA GLU A 725 -13.62 10.01 9.68
C GLU A 725 -14.63 11.09 9.27
N LEU A 726 -14.18 12.34 9.20
CA LEU A 726 -14.96 13.45 8.67
C LEU A 726 -14.29 14.03 7.42
N PHE A 727 -15.10 14.32 6.41
CA PHE A 727 -14.67 14.99 5.18
C PHE A 727 -15.49 16.26 4.98
N VAL A 728 -14.85 17.30 4.48
CA VAL A 728 -15.50 18.57 4.15
C VAL A 728 -15.51 18.74 2.63
N GLN A 729 -16.65 19.19 2.09
CA GLN A 729 -16.77 19.63 0.71
C GLN A 729 -17.01 21.14 0.69
N ASP A 730 -15.98 21.89 0.29
CA ASP A 730 -15.91 23.36 0.37
C ASP A 730 -15.30 24.02 -0.88
N LEU A 731 -15.08 23.27 -1.96
CA LEU A 731 -14.47 23.82 -3.17
C LEU A 731 -15.37 24.92 -3.79
N PRO A 732 -14.90 26.16 -3.95
CA PRO A 732 -15.75 27.25 -4.45
C PRO A 732 -16.25 27.07 -5.89
N THR A 733 -15.48 26.35 -6.71
CA THR A 733 -15.77 26.17 -8.14
C THR A 733 -16.45 24.84 -8.48
N GLN A 734 -16.66 23.96 -7.49
CA GLN A 734 -17.24 22.62 -7.70
C GLN A 734 -18.02 22.13 -6.48
N GLY A 735 -19.13 21.42 -6.71
CA GLY A 735 -19.90 20.81 -5.63
C GLY A 735 -20.97 21.73 -5.05
N SER A 736 -21.44 21.42 -3.83
CA SER A 736 -22.61 22.10 -3.23
C SER A 736 -22.38 23.55 -2.85
N LEU A 737 -21.12 23.97 -2.69
CA LEU A 737 -20.77 25.37 -2.46
C LEU A 737 -20.98 26.20 -3.73
N PHE A 738 -20.62 25.67 -4.91
CA PHE A 738 -20.85 26.34 -6.19
C PHE A 738 -22.34 26.38 -6.58
N SER A 739 -23.09 25.31 -6.30
CA SER A 739 -24.47 25.19 -6.76
C SER A 739 -25.50 25.80 -5.82
N ASN A 740 -25.26 25.77 -4.50
CA ASN A 740 -26.26 26.10 -3.48
C ASN A 740 -25.69 26.87 -2.28
N ASP A 741 -24.47 27.43 -2.35
CA ASP A 741 -23.81 28.16 -1.26
C ASP A 741 -23.80 27.39 0.08
N GLN A 742 -23.52 26.08 -0.01
CA GLN A 742 -23.57 25.14 1.11
C GLN A 742 -22.26 24.36 1.29
N ILE A 743 -21.75 24.35 2.52
CA ILE A 743 -20.64 23.48 2.95
C ILE A 743 -21.23 22.16 3.43
N LYS A 744 -20.72 21.04 2.93
CA LYS A 744 -21.17 19.70 3.35
C LYS A 744 -20.11 18.98 4.16
N TYR A 745 -20.50 18.46 5.30
CA TYR A 745 -19.70 17.55 6.11
C TYR A 745 -20.15 16.13 5.87
N LYS A 746 -19.23 15.22 5.62
CA LYS A 746 -19.49 13.79 5.45
C LYS A 746 -18.80 13.04 6.57
N ILE A 747 -19.59 12.36 7.41
CA ILE A 747 -19.05 11.41 8.38
C ILE A 747 -18.99 10.01 7.74
N ARG A 748 -17.94 9.26 8.04
CA ARG A 748 -17.72 7.89 7.58
C ARG A 748 -17.11 7.05 8.69
N HIS A 749 -17.75 5.93 8.99
CA HIS A 749 -17.25 4.92 9.91
C HIS A 749 -17.38 3.55 9.25
N ILE A 750 -16.29 2.78 9.20
CA ILE A 750 -16.20 1.56 8.39
C ILE A 750 -15.85 0.38 9.28
N TYR A 751 -16.86 -0.44 9.58
CA TYR A 751 -16.72 -1.60 10.46
C TYR A 751 -17.77 -2.67 10.16
N SER A 752 -17.51 -3.88 10.60
CA SER A 752 -18.47 -4.99 10.61
C SER A 752 -18.02 -6.04 11.61
N GLY A 753 -18.90 -6.97 11.95
CA GLY A 753 -18.59 -8.01 12.93
C GLY A 753 -19.44 -9.24 12.74
N ALA A 754 -19.06 -10.30 13.44
CA ALA A 754 -19.81 -11.54 13.50
C ALA A 754 -19.59 -12.24 14.84
N VAL A 755 -20.59 -13.02 15.25
CA VAL A 755 -20.44 -13.95 16.36
C VAL A 755 -19.47 -15.05 15.96
N ILE A 756 -18.47 -15.27 16.81
CA ILE A 756 -17.45 -16.31 16.64
C ILE A 756 -17.83 -17.61 17.34
N ASP A 757 -18.39 -17.53 18.55
CA ASP A 757 -18.81 -18.73 19.29
C ASP A 757 -20.04 -18.47 20.18
N TYR A 758 -21.10 -19.25 19.99
CA TYR A 758 -22.32 -19.15 20.79
C TYR A 758 -22.17 -19.71 22.21
N ARG A 759 -21.16 -20.54 22.47
CA ARG A 759 -21.00 -21.29 23.75
C ARG A 759 -20.70 -20.38 24.93
N GLY A 760 -20.23 -19.16 24.67
CA GLY A 760 -20.05 -18.16 25.70
C GLY A 760 -21.32 -17.40 26.06
N PHE A 761 -22.42 -17.60 25.31
CA PHE A 761 -23.67 -16.86 25.48
C PHE A 761 -24.74 -17.71 26.17
N TYR A 762 -25.65 -17.02 26.86
CA TYR A 762 -26.94 -17.49 27.30
C TYR A 762 -27.94 -16.35 27.14
N GLY A 763 -29.14 -16.63 26.62
CA GLY A 763 -30.22 -15.65 26.53
C GLY A 763 -31.50 -16.24 27.08
N ALA A 764 -32.17 -15.48 27.93
CA ALA A 764 -33.53 -15.79 28.35
C ALA A 764 -34.49 -14.90 27.56
N LYS A 765 -35.32 -15.53 26.72
CA LYS A 765 -36.37 -14.85 25.98
C LYS A 765 -37.70 -15.03 26.71
N VAL A 766 -38.16 -14.00 27.40
CA VAL A 766 -39.29 -14.05 28.32
C VAL A 766 -40.54 -13.59 27.58
N ALA A 767 -41.53 -14.48 27.47
CA ALA A 767 -42.74 -14.26 26.69
C ALA A 767 -43.76 -13.31 27.32
#